data_AF-A0A1G4FFT5-F1
#
_entry.id   AF-A0A1G4FFT5-F1
#
_cell.length_a   1.000
_cell.length_b   1.000
_cell.length_c   1.000
_cell.angle_alpha   90.00
_cell.angle_beta   90.00
_cell.angle_gamma   90.00
#
_symmetry.space_group_name_H-M   'P 1'
#
loop_
_entity.id
_entity.type
_entity.pdbx_description
1 polymer ?
#
loop_
_entity_poly.entity_id
_entity_poly.type
_entity_poly.pdbx_seq_one_letter_code
_entity_poly.pdbx_strand_id
1 'polypeptide(L)'
;MEKIDWTKITYEDVLKAIEIFNRENPDYPEPKVTFLIHNKQKLPAKHIRGMAYKVAYGKEIKKSDFGGGMETVKFFERLGFEIDYRGKSTRGRKRDKVKKGQINNEENKVESNKVENNNLEEDSTRRIKIPGKGVIEQKNALQLLLNKIYKGDIVCEKTFPWLKSPKEIKGSYIDIFEGLKSYRGDSTFAKRNVALRCDFVCESEKTIIEYDERQHFTEARRRALLSYKNIKLAYDRELWIKACEDIQAKDNHPFNRDEARAYYDSVRDIEANKNGYKLVRIMHGQMDFESDDAEASLKKILGLDNASEVKDIKIKGQAKDGLKIGLYLQTDELKNEKAFNKAIEKLKESKFDIFVLPEFSYFPFVSMVEGSDLTNKDDLDKIYEASLDLSQEIGKAIIISSVDKFGTIFSLYANAFADEKETELALYIKHTMTSYSAFDFDKYDELAQTMFEPILFKGYKIGLTICYDCNHSLFSRVYGLQNVDLIINSTGGNVVYNKWYKYNKARAIENSCFNFVTMGGDGLVKNPKAYVYGFNPNGKELVAINGDKENPKNNCPGSIYIYDTALDDGGSSRDSSINQKKSINKNYHLKFPLGKSWEVLKKARKLNESLYVQEKGNLNIIYVLVEGDDIFKAEKILPHLYSKKLNELNNKRYIIINRYETIDEEFFENKLSILLKVRSMENFCGVILESKNINNCYQAGKNRTAQVIEAIAGEYRIDLSRTTGPEAIWKNKDGMRASWRDNYEWLVDKISKEGVRNCNN
;
A
#
# COMPACT_ATOMS: atom_id res chain seq x y z
N MET A 1 38.57 -12.93 10.34
CA MET A 1 38.80 -12.96 11.80
C MET A 1 37.69 -13.79 12.40
N GLU A 2 38.03 -14.84 13.14
CA GLU A 2 37.04 -15.55 13.96
C GLU A 2 36.39 -14.56 14.94
N LYS A 3 35.07 -14.59 15.04
CA LYS A 3 34.31 -13.69 15.91
C LYS A 3 34.55 -14.11 17.36
N ILE A 4 35.05 -13.19 18.19
CA ILE A 4 35.34 -13.47 19.61
C ILE A 4 34.03 -13.85 20.32
N ASP A 5 33.99 -15.04 20.89
CA ASP A 5 32.82 -15.57 21.58
C ASP A 5 32.82 -15.18 23.06
N TRP A 6 32.02 -14.17 23.41
CA TRP A 6 31.83 -13.72 24.79
C TRP A 6 30.71 -14.48 25.51
N THR A 7 29.99 -15.39 24.84
CA THR A 7 28.77 -16.02 25.36
C THR A 7 29.01 -17.17 26.33
N LYS A 8 30.19 -17.81 26.28
CA LYS A 8 30.53 -18.92 27.16
C LYS A 8 31.22 -18.52 28.47
N ILE A 9 31.52 -17.23 28.65
CA ILE A 9 32.11 -16.73 29.89
C ILE A 9 31.01 -16.59 30.93
N THR A 10 31.23 -17.20 32.10
CA THR A 10 30.26 -17.32 33.19
C THR A 10 30.50 -16.28 34.29
N TYR A 11 29.57 -16.21 35.25
CA TYR A 11 29.72 -15.40 36.45
C TYR A 11 30.95 -15.82 37.28
N GLU A 12 31.19 -17.12 37.39
CA GLU A 12 32.31 -17.72 38.12
C GLU A 12 33.66 -17.35 37.50
N ASP A 13 33.75 -17.25 36.17
CA ASP A 13 34.97 -16.85 35.47
C ASP A 13 35.35 -15.41 35.79
N VAL A 14 34.35 -14.52 35.93
CA VAL A 14 34.55 -13.14 36.33
C VAL A 14 34.97 -13.05 37.80
N LEU A 15 34.36 -13.82 38.71
CA LEU A 15 34.78 -13.86 40.11
C LEU A 15 36.24 -14.30 40.26
N LYS A 16 36.64 -15.37 39.56
CA LYS A 16 38.05 -15.82 39.52
C LYS A 16 38.97 -14.75 38.94
N ALA A 17 38.54 -14.03 37.90
CA ALA A 17 39.32 -12.93 37.34
C ALA A 17 39.52 -11.78 38.35
N ILE A 18 38.51 -11.45 39.16
CA ILE A 18 38.60 -10.46 40.23
C ILE A 18 39.56 -10.95 41.34
N GLU A 19 39.49 -12.23 41.72
CA GLU A 19 40.39 -12.82 42.72
C GLU A 19 41.85 -12.76 42.27
N ILE A 20 42.13 -13.18 41.03
CA ILE A 20 43.47 -13.11 40.43
C ILE A 20 43.95 -11.65 40.37
N PHE A 21 43.09 -10.72 39.94
CA PHE A 21 43.42 -9.31 39.86
C PHE A 21 43.80 -8.71 41.23
N ASN A 22 43.03 -9.03 42.28
CA ASN A 22 43.29 -8.56 43.63
C ASN A 22 44.54 -9.19 44.25
N ARG A 23 44.84 -10.46 43.91
CA ARG A 23 46.02 -11.18 44.43
C ARG A 23 47.31 -10.73 43.76
N GLU A 24 47.30 -10.57 42.44
CA GLU A 24 48.50 -10.34 41.63
C GLU A 24 48.78 -8.86 41.40
N ASN A 25 47.80 -7.98 41.65
CA ASN A 25 47.84 -6.54 41.42
C ASN A 25 48.59 -6.14 40.13
N PRO A 26 48.19 -6.71 38.98
CA PRO A 26 48.93 -6.54 37.73
C PRO A 26 48.89 -5.09 37.26
N ASP A 27 49.93 -4.60 36.58
CA ASP A 27 49.91 -3.25 35.99
C ASP A 27 48.80 -3.12 34.93
N TYR A 28 47.93 -2.13 35.08
CA TYR A 28 46.85 -1.84 34.13
C TYR A 28 46.71 -0.33 33.84
N PRO A 29 46.31 0.05 32.61
CA PRO A 29 46.01 1.45 32.30
C PRO A 29 44.80 1.93 33.10
N GLU A 30 44.87 3.13 33.68
CA GLU A 30 43.77 3.67 34.48
C GLU A 30 42.43 3.70 33.72
N PRO A 31 41.34 3.12 34.27
CA PRO A 31 40.02 3.12 33.65
C PRO A 31 39.40 4.53 33.66
N LYS A 32 39.07 5.05 32.47
CA LYS A 32 38.62 6.44 32.30
C LYS A 32 37.11 6.67 32.50
N VAL A 33 36.26 5.67 32.24
CA VAL A 33 34.80 5.86 32.18
C VAL A 33 33.95 4.69 32.67
N THR A 34 34.47 3.45 32.76
CA THR A 34 33.68 2.26 33.12
C THR A 34 34.36 1.49 34.24
N PHE A 35 33.65 1.26 35.34
CA PHE A 35 34.15 0.58 36.53
C PHE A 35 33.23 -0.57 36.90
N LEU A 36 33.80 -1.73 37.22
CA LEU A 36 33.08 -2.86 37.80
C LEU A 36 32.99 -2.66 39.30
N ILE A 37 31.77 -2.73 39.85
CA ILE A 37 31.54 -2.64 41.29
C ILE A 37 31.46 -4.07 41.85
N HIS A 38 32.39 -4.41 42.73
CA HIS A 38 32.36 -5.69 43.45
C HIS A 38 32.85 -5.48 44.88
N ASN A 39 32.10 -5.94 45.88
CA ASN A 39 32.39 -5.72 47.31
C ASN A 39 32.68 -4.25 47.68
N LYS A 40 31.91 -3.30 47.12
CA LYS A 40 32.07 -1.84 47.26
C LYS A 40 33.41 -1.28 46.72
N GLN A 41 34.22 -2.09 46.03
CA GLN A 41 35.42 -1.64 45.35
C GLN A 41 35.14 -1.36 43.87
N LYS A 42 35.84 -0.36 43.31
CA LYS A 42 35.79 -0.01 41.87
C LYS A 42 36.97 -0.65 41.15
N LEU A 43 36.69 -1.59 40.27
CA LEU A 43 37.69 -2.35 39.51
C LEU A 43 37.71 -1.90 38.04
N PRO A 44 38.86 -2.02 37.33
CA PRO A 44 38.97 -1.66 35.92
C PRO A 44 38.17 -2.62 35.03
N ALA A 45 36.93 -2.26 34.69
CA ALA A 45 35.97 -3.14 34.00
C ALA A 45 36.54 -3.79 32.73
N LYS A 46 37.14 -2.99 31.83
CA LYS A 46 37.75 -3.53 30.60
C LYS A 46 38.86 -4.54 30.88
N HIS A 47 39.64 -4.31 31.94
CA HIS A 47 40.75 -5.21 32.26
C HIS A 47 40.26 -6.52 32.88
N ILE A 48 39.33 -6.44 33.83
CA ILE A 48 38.68 -7.61 34.42
C ILE A 48 37.98 -8.45 33.34
N ARG A 49 37.33 -7.82 32.36
CA ARG A 49 36.69 -8.52 31.24
C ARG A 49 37.69 -9.32 30.39
N GLY A 50 38.87 -8.76 30.13
CA GLY A 50 39.94 -9.47 29.44
C GLY A 50 40.53 -10.63 30.26
N MET A 51 40.63 -10.47 31.58
CA MET A 51 41.07 -11.54 32.48
C MET A 51 40.04 -12.67 32.56
N ALA A 52 38.74 -12.36 32.60
CA ALA A 52 37.67 -13.35 32.56
C ALA A 52 37.72 -14.18 31.26
N TYR A 53 38.06 -13.55 30.13
CA TYR A 53 38.31 -14.26 28.87
C TYR A 53 39.47 -15.25 28.99
N LYS A 54 40.59 -14.84 29.61
CA LYS A 54 41.74 -15.72 29.85
C LYS A 54 41.38 -16.89 30.77
N VAL A 55 40.58 -16.64 31.81
CA VAL A 55 40.10 -17.68 32.73
C VAL A 55 39.24 -18.71 31.98
N ALA A 56 38.28 -18.26 31.17
CA ALA A 56 37.34 -19.14 30.48
C ALA A 56 37.98 -19.94 29.33
N TYR A 57 38.93 -19.35 28.60
CA TYR A 57 39.47 -19.94 27.36
C TYR A 57 40.96 -20.35 27.44
N GLY A 58 41.64 -20.06 28.54
CA GLY A 58 43.07 -20.33 28.71
C GLY A 58 43.99 -19.51 27.78
N LYS A 59 43.45 -18.49 27.10
CA LYS A 59 44.17 -17.67 26.11
C LYS A 59 43.98 -16.19 26.38
N GLU A 60 45.03 -15.40 26.25
CA GLU A 60 44.95 -13.94 26.36
C GLU A 60 44.34 -13.31 25.11
N ILE A 61 43.55 -12.26 25.32
CA ILE A 61 42.95 -11.45 24.26
C ILE A 61 43.59 -10.06 24.25
N LYS A 62 43.90 -9.53 23.06
CA LYS A 62 44.50 -8.19 22.96
C LYS A 62 43.46 -7.14 23.35
N LYS A 63 43.87 -6.13 24.13
CA LYS A 63 43.00 -5.03 24.58
C LYS A 63 42.43 -4.19 23.42
N SER A 64 42.99 -4.29 22.20
CA SER A 64 42.45 -3.69 20.97
C SER A 64 41.21 -4.38 20.43
N ASP A 65 41.02 -5.66 20.78
CA ASP A 65 40.06 -6.52 20.08
C ASP A 65 38.66 -6.47 20.73
N PHE A 66 38.50 -5.68 21.80
CA PHE A 66 37.22 -5.47 22.48
C PHE A 66 37.14 -4.08 23.15
N GLY A 67 35.93 -3.51 23.19
CA GLY A 67 35.69 -2.15 23.66
C GLY A 67 35.50 -2.05 25.18
N GLY A 68 35.98 -0.97 25.81
CA GLY A 68 35.80 -0.69 27.25
C GLY A 68 34.55 0.11 27.61
N GLY A 69 33.76 0.54 26.63
CA GLY A 69 32.52 1.32 26.81
C GLY A 69 31.30 0.44 27.05
N MET A 70 30.16 0.77 26.43
CA MET A 70 28.88 0.06 26.63
C MET A 70 28.92 -1.44 26.36
N GLU A 71 29.80 -1.92 25.47
CA GLU A 71 29.99 -3.36 25.25
C GLU A 71 30.48 -4.09 26.52
N THR A 72 31.37 -3.45 27.29
CA THR A 72 31.85 -3.98 28.57
C THR A 72 30.79 -3.85 29.66
N VAL A 73 29.99 -2.79 29.65
CA VAL A 73 28.85 -2.62 30.57
C VAL A 73 27.86 -3.78 30.39
N LYS A 74 27.37 -3.99 29.16
CA LYS A 74 26.43 -5.07 28.82
C LYS A 74 26.98 -6.46 29.13
N PHE A 75 28.28 -6.69 28.95
CA PHE A 75 28.93 -7.97 29.29
C PHE A 75 28.77 -8.30 30.78
N PHE A 76 29.04 -7.34 31.66
CA PHE A 76 28.98 -7.54 33.11
C PHE A 76 27.53 -7.56 33.63
N GLU A 77 26.66 -6.69 33.11
CA GLU A 77 25.23 -6.66 33.49
C GLU A 77 24.52 -7.97 33.13
N ARG A 78 24.81 -8.53 31.95
CA ARG A 78 24.28 -9.86 31.56
C ARG A 78 24.66 -10.95 32.55
N LEU A 79 25.85 -10.84 33.15
CA LEU A 79 26.34 -11.81 34.14
C LEU A 79 25.90 -11.45 35.57
N GLY A 80 25.13 -10.38 35.77
CA GLY A 80 24.62 -9.97 37.09
C GLY A 80 25.57 -9.12 37.93
N PHE A 81 26.60 -8.51 37.32
CA PHE A 81 27.50 -7.59 38.02
C PHE A 81 27.07 -6.12 37.88
N GLU A 82 27.28 -5.34 38.95
CA GLU A 82 27.02 -3.90 38.98
C GLU A 82 28.16 -3.10 38.33
N ILE A 83 27.82 -2.05 37.57
CA ILE A 83 28.76 -1.23 36.80
C ILE A 83 28.54 0.26 37.08
N ASP A 84 29.61 1.00 37.38
CA ASP A 84 29.63 2.47 37.43
C ASP A 84 30.21 3.03 36.13
N TYR A 85 29.34 3.62 35.30
CA TYR A 85 29.72 4.23 34.02
C TYR A 85 29.55 5.76 34.06
N ARG A 86 30.63 6.51 33.82
CA ARG A 86 30.70 7.98 33.98
C ARG A 86 30.87 8.76 32.67
N GLY A 87 30.33 8.26 31.55
CA GLY A 87 30.24 9.06 30.32
C GLY A 87 29.15 10.14 30.45
N LYS A 88 29.53 11.42 30.56
CA LYS A 88 28.60 12.57 30.70
C LYS A 88 28.89 13.70 29.71
N SER A 89 27.84 14.23 29.08
CA SER A 89 27.72 15.67 28.79
C SER A 89 26.68 16.24 29.79
N THR A 90 27.02 17.36 30.43
CA THR A 90 26.29 18.06 31.52
C THR A 90 26.20 19.54 31.11
N ARG A 91 25.17 20.36 31.36
CA ARG A 91 24.56 20.90 32.62
C ARG A 91 23.63 22.06 32.17
N GLY A 92 22.56 22.52 32.83
CA GLY A 92 22.03 22.23 34.16
C GLY A 92 20.73 23.02 34.46
N ARG A 93 20.00 22.57 35.48
CA ARG A 93 18.80 23.19 36.08
C ARG A 93 19.10 24.54 36.74
N LYS A 94 18.18 25.51 36.60
CA LYS A 94 17.85 26.50 37.65
C LYS A 94 16.32 26.65 37.76
N ARG A 95 15.82 26.57 38.99
CA ARG A 95 14.46 26.93 39.42
C ARG A 95 14.42 28.41 39.87
N ASP A 96 13.26 29.01 39.64
CA ASP A 96 12.60 30.16 40.29
C ASP A 96 13.25 31.56 40.29
N LYS A 97 12.54 32.53 39.69
CA LYS A 97 12.02 33.74 40.37
C LYS A 97 11.12 34.60 39.47
N VAL A 98 9.95 34.93 40.03
CA VAL A 98 9.00 35.98 39.63
C VAL A 98 9.66 37.36 39.58
N LYS A 99 9.30 38.21 38.60
CA LYS A 99 9.16 39.67 38.77
C LYS A 99 8.27 40.31 37.69
N LYS A 100 7.34 41.15 38.18
CA LYS A 100 6.44 42.07 37.46
C LYS A 100 7.21 43.27 36.87
N GLY A 101 6.68 43.84 35.77
CA GLY A 101 6.35 45.28 35.71
C GLY A 101 7.06 46.18 34.71
N GLN A 102 6.23 46.89 33.92
CA GLN A 102 6.37 48.26 33.34
C GLN A 102 7.30 48.44 32.12
N ILE A 103 6.80 48.82 30.93
CA ILE A 103 6.17 50.08 30.45
C ILE A 103 7.09 51.30 30.54
N ASN A 104 7.54 51.77 29.36
CA ASN A 104 7.59 53.17 28.86
C ASN A 104 8.35 53.14 27.50
N ASN A 105 7.75 53.47 26.35
CA ASN A 105 7.40 54.79 25.80
C ASN A 105 8.60 55.73 25.58
N GLU A 106 8.93 55.94 24.30
CA GLU A 106 9.10 57.23 23.58
C GLU A 106 9.63 56.92 22.16
N GLU A 107 8.83 57.12 21.10
CA GLU A 107 8.79 58.34 20.26
C GLU A 107 10.06 58.54 19.39
N ASN A 108 10.06 58.83 18.09
CA ASN A 108 9.02 59.25 17.14
C ASN A 108 9.63 59.26 15.70
N LYS A 109 8.74 59.30 14.69
CA LYS A 109 8.90 59.78 13.29
C LYS A 109 9.21 58.82 12.12
N VAL A 110 8.11 58.50 11.43
CA VAL A 110 7.79 58.80 10.00
C VAL A 110 8.63 58.10 8.93
N GLU A 111 8.04 57.18 8.15
CA GLU A 111 7.58 57.49 6.78
C GLU A 111 6.80 56.31 6.12
N SER A 112 5.67 56.66 5.50
CA SER A 112 5.01 56.02 4.34
C SER A 112 4.89 54.49 4.25
N ASN A 113 3.65 53.98 4.36
CA ASN A 113 2.98 53.36 3.20
C ASN A 113 1.49 53.15 3.44
N LYS A 114 0.72 53.47 2.40
CA LYS A 114 -0.74 53.49 2.33
C LYS A 114 -1.35 52.12 2.58
N VAL A 115 -2.36 52.10 3.44
CA VAL A 115 -3.43 51.11 3.45
C VAL A 115 -4.49 51.58 2.45
N GLU A 116 -4.82 50.77 1.46
CA GLU A 116 -6.14 50.79 0.83
C GLU A 116 -6.57 49.34 0.56
N ASN A 117 -7.66 48.95 1.23
CA ASN A 117 -8.52 47.86 0.82
C ASN A 117 -8.89 48.04 -0.65
N ASN A 118 -8.93 46.95 -1.43
CA ASN A 118 -9.95 46.77 -2.47
C ASN A 118 -10.03 45.31 -2.95
N ASN A 119 -11.26 44.79 -2.81
CA ASN A 119 -12.05 44.09 -3.83
C ASN A 119 -11.73 42.63 -4.19
N LEU A 120 -12.59 41.76 -3.66
CA LEU A 120 -13.31 40.75 -4.44
C LEU A 120 -14.00 41.43 -5.65
N GLU A 121 -14.01 40.76 -6.80
CA GLU A 121 -14.57 41.13 -8.13
C GLU A 121 -13.58 41.73 -9.15
N GLU A 122 -12.86 40.89 -9.89
CA GLU A 122 -12.47 41.12 -11.31
C GLU A 122 -11.81 39.85 -11.92
N ASP A 123 -12.51 39.09 -12.77
CA ASP A 123 -11.93 38.54 -14.03
C ASP A 123 -12.98 37.95 -15.02
N SER A 124 -14.19 38.49 -15.08
CA SER A 124 -15.17 38.13 -16.13
C SER A 124 -15.07 39.01 -17.38
N THR A 125 -14.10 39.92 -17.46
CA THR A 125 -14.05 41.02 -18.45
C THR A 125 -12.88 40.98 -19.44
N ARG A 126 -11.97 40.00 -19.41
CA ARG A 126 -10.88 39.89 -20.41
C ARG A 126 -11.32 39.13 -21.67
N ARG A 127 -11.17 39.77 -22.84
CA ARG A 127 -11.40 39.18 -24.18
C ARG A 127 -10.29 38.18 -24.54
N ILE A 128 -10.65 36.96 -24.96
CA ILE A 128 -9.70 35.92 -25.38
C ILE A 128 -9.07 36.29 -26.73
N LYS A 129 -7.74 36.17 -26.83
CA LYS A 129 -6.97 36.42 -28.06
C LYS A 129 -6.00 35.27 -28.31
N ILE A 130 -5.85 34.88 -29.59
CA ILE A 130 -4.87 33.88 -30.04
C ILE A 130 -3.72 34.58 -30.76
N PRO A 131 -2.46 34.35 -30.36
CA PRO A 131 -1.28 34.88 -31.06
C PRO A 131 -1.23 34.41 -32.52
N GLY A 132 -0.73 35.26 -33.42
CA GLY A 132 -0.59 34.94 -34.85
C GLY A 132 0.77 34.36 -35.26
N LYS A 133 1.69 34.14 -34.31
CA LYS A 133 3.07 33.69 -34.53
C LYS A 133 3.42 32.56 -33.57
N GLY A 134 4.36 31.70 -33.94
CA GLY A 134 4.86 30.63 -33.05
C GLY A 134 4.05 29.33 -33.07
N VAL A 135 3.09 29.17 -34.00
CA VAL A 135 2.18 28.01 -34.02
C VAL A 135 2.93 26.69 -34.19
N ILE A 136 3.92 26.66 -35.09
CA ILE A 136 4.68 25.44 -35.39
C ILE A 136 5.63 25.10 -34.24
N GLU A 137 6.33 26.12 -33.74
CA GLU A 137 7.27 26.02 -32.62
C GLU A 137 6.57 25.49 -31.37
N GLN A 138 5.41 26.06 -31.03
CA GLN A 138 4.61 25.68 -29.87
C GLN A 138 3.96 24.30 -30.01
N LYS A 139 3.51 23.91 -31.22
CA LYS A 139 2.97 22.56 -31.47
C LYS A 139 4.07 21.49 -31.37
N ASN A 140 5.29 21.80 -31.82
CA ASN A 140 6.45 20.91 -31.67
C ASN A 140 6.89 20.78 -30.20
N ALA A 141 6.94 21.89 -29.47
CA ALA A 141 7.23 21.88 -28.03
C ALA A 141 6.19 21.06 -27.25
N LEU A 142 4.90 21.21 -27.57
CA LEU A 142 3.83 20.36 -27.03
C LEU A 142 4.07 18.87 -27.33
N GLN A 143 4.43 18.51 -28.56
CA GLN A 143 4.71 17.11 -28.91
C GLN A 143 5.84 16.51 -28.06
N LEU A 144 6.93 17.26 -27.82
CA LEU A 144 8.05 16.81 -26.99
C LEU A 144 7.64 16.61 -25.54
N LEU A 145 6.87 17.56 -24.98
CA LEU A 145 6.34 17.44 -23.63
C LEU A 145 5.39 16.25 -23.49
N LEU A 146 4.49 16.03 -24.45
CA LEU A 146 3.59 14.88 -24.44
C LEU A 146 4.36 13.56 -24.51
N ASN A 147 5.39 13.46 -25.35
CA ASN A 147 6.25 12.28 -25.40
C ASN A 147 6.98 12.04 -24.07
N LYS A 148 7.40 13.09 -23.37
CA LYS A 148 8.00 12.99 -22.05
C LYS A 148 6.97 12.51 -21.00
N ILE A 149 5.78 13.11 -20.98
CA ILE A 149 4.69 12.80 -20.04
C ILE A 149 4.22 11.35 -20.21
N TYR A 150 3.96 10.94 -21.45
CA TYR A 150 3.45 9.61 -21.79
C TYR A 150 4.56 8.62 -22.17
N LYS A 151 5.81 8.89 -21.78
CA LYS A 151 6.96 7.97 -21.91
C LYS A 151 7.16 7.39 -23.33
N GLY A 152 6.89 8.21 -24.36
CA GLY A 152 7.07 7.87 -25.77
C GLY A 152 5.87 7.21 -26.47
N ASP A 153 4.70 7.12 -25.82
CA ASP A 153 3.49 6.49 -26.38
C ASP A 153 2.65 7.43 -27.29
N ILE A 154 3.15 8.62 -27.62
CA ILE A 154 2.39 9.61 -28.39
C ILE A 154 2.58 9.40 -29.90
N VAL A 155 1.46 9.17 -30.59
CA VAL A 155 1.39 9.04 -32.04
C VAL A 155 0.71 10.27 -32.63
N CYS A 156 1.33 10.89 -33.64
CA CYS A 156 0.80 12.09 -34.30
C CYS A 156 -0.01 11.76 -35.55
N GLU A 157 -0.98 12.61 -35.92
CA GLU A 157 -1.80 12.49 -37.14
C GLU A 157 -2.49 11.11 -37.30
N LYS A 158 -2.80 10.47 -36.17
CA LYS A 158 -3.35 9.11 -36.17
C LYS A 158 -4.78 9.09 -36.68
N THR A 159 -5.11 8.05 -37.44
CA THR A 159 -6.49 7.77 -37.87
C THR A 159 -7.01 6.50 -37.24
N PHE A 160 -8.34 6.42 -37.07
CA PHE A 160 -9.00 5.21 -36.61
C PHE A 160 -10.02 4.71 -37.62
N PRO A 161 -10.20 3.39 -37.78
CA PRO A 161 -11.27 2.85 -38.60
C PRO A 161 -12.68 3.29 -38.15
N TRP A 162 -12.85 3.53 -36.84
CA TRP A 162 -14.10 3.95 -36.22
C TRP A 162 -14.29 5.48 -36.19
N LEU A 163 -13.22 6.28 -36.29
CA LEU A 163 -13.31 7.74 -36.25
C LEU A 163 -13.66 8.31 -37.63
N LYS A 164 -14.94 8.16 -38.00
CA LYS A 164 -15.49 8.62 -39.28
C LYS A 164 -16.75 9.44 -39.08
N SER A 165 -16.98 10.40 -39.96
CA SER A 165 -18.28 11.08 -40.01
C SER A 165 -19.41 10.08 -40.29
N PRO A 166 -20.61 10.28 -39.74
CA PRO A 166 -21.66 9.28 -39.80
C PRO A 166 -22.10 9.00 -41.24
N LYS A 167 -22.47 7.73 -41.52
CA LYS A 167 -23.05 7.33 -42.82
C LYS A 167 -24.42 7.95 -43.05
N GLU A 168 -25.17 8.17 -41.97
CA GLU A 168 -26.47 8.82 -41.95
C GLU A 168 -26.51 9.83 -40.79
N ILE A 169 -27.00 11.04 -41.06
CA ILE A 169 -27.12 12.09 -40.04
C ILE A 169 -28.33 11.75 -39.15
N LYS A 170 -28.05 11.12 -38.00
CA LYS A 170 -29.05 10.65 -37.02
C LYS A 170 -28.60 10.94 -35.58
N GLY A 171 -29.55 10.99 -34.65
CA GLY A 171 -29.28 11.27 -33.23
C GLY A 171 -28.63 12.65 -33.04
N SER A 172 -27.62 12.75 -32.16
CA SER A 172 -26.92 14.02 -31.87
C SER A 172 -26.29 14.71 -33.08
N TYR A 173 -26.11 14.00 -34.20
CA TYR A 173 -25.62 14.58 -35.44
C TYR A 173 -26.65 15.44 -36.18
N ILE A 174 -27.96 15.18 -35.98
CA ILE A 174 -29.04 15.98 -36.58
C ILE A 174 -29.02 17.39 -35.99
N ASP A 175 -28.93 17.50 -34.67
CA ASP A 175 -28.97 18.78 -33.97
C ASP A 175 -27.79 19.68 -34.40
N ILE A 176 -26.60 19.08 -34.54
CA ILE A 176 -25.41 19.78 -35.06
C ILE A 176 -25.62 20.21 -36.52
N PHE A 177 -26.14 19.31 -37.36
CA PHE A 177 -26.33 19.58 -38.78
C PHE A 177 -27.34 20.71 -39.01
N GLU A 178 -28.52 20.66 -38.37
CA GLU A 178 -29.53 21.71 -38.51
C GLU A 178 -29.05 23.03 -37.86
N GLY A 179 -28.35 22.96 -36.72
CA GLY A 179 -27.74 24.12 -36.07
C GLY A 179 -26.74 24.85 -36.99
N LEU A 180 -25.87 24.11 -37.68
CA LEU A 180 -24.91 24.67 -38.64
C LEU A 180 -25.57 25.13 -39.95
N LYS A 181 -26.51 24.35 -40.50
CA LYS A 181 -27.25 24.71 -41.71
C LYS A 181 -28.04 25.99 -41.53
N SER A 182 -28.62 26.22 -40.35
CA SER A 182 -29.37 27.45 -40.04
C SER A 182 -28.50 28.72 -40.00
N TYR A 183 -27.18 28.59 -39.93
CA TYR A 183 -26.27 29.74 -39.82
C TYR A 183 -26.13 30.51 -41.14
N ARG A 184 -25.79 29.81 -42.23
CA ARG A 184 -25.57 30.41 -43.57
C ARG A 184 -26.36 29.73 -44.69
N GLY A 185 -27.23 28.77 -44.35
CA GLY A 185 -28.10 28.08 -45.30
C GLY A 185 -27.43 26.98 -46.13
N ASP A 186 -26.12 26.75 -45.98
CA ASP A 186 -25.44 25.66 -46.67
C ASP A 186 -25.70 24.32 -45.99
N SER A 187 -25.96 23.27 -46.79
CA SER A 187 -26.16 21.90 -46.32
C SER A 187 -25.10 20.93 -46.85
N THR A 188 -24.06 21.44 -47.52
CA THR A 188 -23.06 20.62 -48.23
C THR A 188 -21.78 20.34 -47.42
N PHE A 189 -21.65 20.96 -46.24
CA PHE A 189 -20.47 20.85 -45.39
C PHE A 189 -20.26 19.45 -44.75
N ALA A 190 -21.34 18.72 -44.48
CA ALA A 190 -21.31 17.44 -43.75
C ALA A 190 -21.15 16.23 -44.69
N LYS A 191 -19.93 15.98 -45.17
CA LYS A 191 -19.64 14.78 -45.97
C LYS A 191 -19.76 13.53 -45.12
N ARG A 192 -20.29 12.45 -45.69
CA ARG A 192 -20.57 11.17 -45.01
C ARG A 192 -19.37 10.23 -45.06
N ASN A 193 -19.15 9.45 -44.00
CA ASN A 193 -18.13 8.40 -43.91
C ASN A 193 -16.68 8.87 -44.17
N VAL A 194 -16.38 10.13 -43.84
CA VAL A 194 -15.03 10.71 -43.97
C VAL A 194 -14.20 10.31 -42.75
N ALA A 195 -13.03 9.73 -42.97
CA ALA A 195 -12.08 9.43 -41.90
C ALA A 195 -11.44 10.71 -41.38
N LEU A 196 -11.43 10.87 -40.05
CA LEU A 196 -10.84 12.02 -39.37
C LEU A 196 -9.50 11.62 -38.76
N ARG A 197 -8.55 12.55 -38.80
CA ARG A 197 -7.24 12.41 -38.17
C ARG A 197 -7.23 13.15 -36.84
N CYS A 198 -6.48 12.64 -35.88
CA CYS A 198 -6.24 13.30 -34.59
C CYS A 198 -4.83 13.88 -34.55
N ASP A 199 -4.65 15.03 -33.92
CA ASP A 199 -3.33 15.67 -33.80
C ASP A 199 -2.35 14.79 -33.00
N PHE A 200 -2.73 14.38 -31.78
CA PHE A 200 -1.93 13.51 -30.91
C PHE A 200 -2.79 12.43 -30.26
N VAL A 201 -2.25 11.22 -30.16
CA VAL A 201 -2.93 10.09 -29.49
C VAL A 201 -1.97 9.30 -28.61
N CYS A 202 -2.36 9.10 -27.36
CA CYS A 202 -1.78 8.11 -26.46
C CYS A 202 -2.72 6.90 -26.40
N GLU A 203 -2.28 5.76 -26.93
CA GLU A 203 -3.13 4.57 -27.03
C GLU A 203 -3.25 3.84 -25.70
N SER A 204 -2.16 3.75 -24.93
CA SER A 204 -2.17 3.04 -23.65
C SER A 204 -3.14 3.65 -22.64
N GLU A 205 -3.29 4.98 -22.66
CA GLU A 205 -4.19 5.73 -21.78
C GLU A 205 -5.51 6.13 -22.47
N LYS A 206 -5.79 5.61 -23.68
CA LYS A 206 -6.95 5.96 -24.52
C LYS A 206 -7.25 7.48 -24.53
N THR A 207 -6.23 8.29 -24.76
CA THR A 207 -6.34 9.76 -24.72
C THR A 207 -6.02 10.37 -26.08
N ILE A 208 -6.92 11.20 -26.58
CA ILE A 208 -6.77 12.00 -27.81
C ILE A 208 -6.59 13.47 -27.39
N ILE A 209 -5.62 14.16 -27.99
CA ILE A 209 -5.36 15.57 -27.75
C ILE A 209 -5.43 16.30 -29.09
N GLU A 210 -6.36 17.23 -29.23
CA GLU A 210 -6.50 18.11 -30.39
C GLU A 210 -5.91 19.49 -30.06
N TYR A 211 -5.18 20.07 -31.02
CA TYR A 211 -4.54 21.38 -30.90
C TYR A 211 -5.28 22.40 -31.77
N ASP A 212 -6.14 23.19 -31.14
CA ASP A 212 -7.05 24.11 -31.83
C ASP A 212 -6.35 25.46 -32.13
N GLU A 213 -6.11 25.72 -33.40
CA GLU A 213 -5.60 26.99 -33.91
C GLU A 213 -6.73 28.02 -34.13
N ARG A 214 -6.38 29.27 -34.46
CA ARG A 214 -7.32 30.40 -34.58
C ARG A 214 -8.56 30.10 -35.44
N GLN A 215 -8.41 29.35 -36.53
CA GLN A 215 -9.48 28.99 -37.47
C GLN A 215 -10.54 28.03 -36.90
N HIS A 216 -10.34 27.45 -35.71
CA HIS A 216 -11.34 26.64 -35.00
C HIS A 216 -12.35 27.49 -34.22
N PHE A 217 -12.03 28.76 -33.93
CA PHE A 217 -12.83 29.63 -33.06
C PHE A 217 -13.77 30.54 -33.86
N THR A 218 -14.76 29.92 -34.49
CA THR A 218 -15.73 30.55 -35.40
C THR A 218 -17.16 30.52 -34.82
N GLU A 219 -18.05 31.37 -35.32
CA GLU A 219 -19.48 31.32 -34.97
C GLU A 219 -20.12 29.96 -35.31
N ALA A 220 -19.62 29.27 -36.35
CA ALA A 220 -20.06 27.92 -36.68
C ALA A 220 -19.68 26.92 -35.57
N ARG A 221 -18.45 26.96 -35.04
CA ARG A 221 -18.02 26.09 -33.94
C ARG A 221 -18.84 26.32 -32.67
N ARG A 222 -19.12 27.59 -32.35
CA ARG A 222 -20.00 27.97 -31.23
C ARG A 222 -21.38 27.32 -31.33
N ARG A 223 -22.03 27.45 -32.49
CA ARG A 223 -23.35 26.85 -32.75
C ARG A 223 -23.33 25.33 -32.64
N ALA A 224 -22.28 24.69 -33.15
CA ALA A 224 -22.11 23.25 -33.00
C ALA A 224 -22.01 22.85 -31.52
N LEU A 225 -21.15 23.49 -30.72
CA LEU A 225 -20.98 23.20 -29.29
C LEU A 225 -22.27 23.33 -28.47
N LEU A 226 -23.13 24.30 -28.83
CA LEU A 226 -24.43 24.49 -28.20
C LEU A 226 -25.45 23.38 -28.53
N SER A 227 -25.21 22.61 -29.61
CA SER A 227 -26.16 21.64 -30.16
C SER A 227 -26.01 20.22 -29.58
N TYR A 228 -24.87 19.83 -28.99
CA TYR A 228 -24.63 18.47 -28.45
C TYR A 228 -24.26 18.44 -26.96
N LYS A 229 -25.11 18.99 -26.10
CA LYS A 229 -24.81 19.17 -24.66
C LYS A 229 -24.69 17.86 -23.86
N ASN A 230 -25.32 16.79 -24.31
CA ASN A 230 -25.44 15.51 -23.60
C ASN A 230 -24.19 14.62 -23.64
N ILE A 231 -23.08 15.14 -24.18
CA ILE A 231 -21.82 14.39 -24.31
C ILE A 231 -20.84 14.92 -23.27
N LYS A 232 -20.19 14.00 -22.55
CA LYS A 232 -19.15 14.30 -21.58
C LYS A 232 -17.89 14.72 -22.35
N LEU A 233 -17.44 15.95 -22.14
CA LEU A 233 -16.22 16.50 -22.74
C LEU A 233 -15.12 16.55 -21.68
N ALA A 234 -13.87 16.35 -22.09
CA ALA A 234 -12.70 16.48 -21.22
C ALA A 234 -11.97 17.83 -21.41
N TYR A 235 -12.71 18.84 -21.89
CA TYR A 235 -12.29 20.24 -22.00
C TYR A 235 -13.48 21.14 -21.64
N ASP A 236 -13.20 22.41 -21.31
CA ASP A 236 -14.24 23.37 -20.90
C ASP A 236 -15.04 23.87 -22.11
N ARG A 237 -16.28 23.40 -22.22
CA ARG A 237 -17.20 23.78 -23.30
C ARG A 237 -17.48 25.28 -23.30
N GLU A 238 -17.72 25.87 -22.13
CA GLU A 238 -18.11 27.28 -22.01
C GLU A 238 -16.92 28.20 -22.35
N LEU A 239 -15.71 27.79 -21.98
CA LEU A 239 -14.48 28.48 -22.40
C LEU A 239 -14.33 28.48 -23.93
N TRP A 240 -14.58 27.37 -24.61
CA TRP A 240 -14.52 27.29 -26.08
C TRP A 240 -15.64 28.09 -26.75
N ILE A 241 -16.85 28.13 -26.17
CA ILE A 241 -17.95 28.99 -26.63
C ILE A 241 -17.56 30.46 -26.53
N LYS A 242 -17.07 30.90 -25.37
CA LYS A 242 -16.58 32.28 -25.16
C LYS A 242 -15.44 32.62 -26.11
N ALA A 243 -14.51 31.70 -26.34
CA ALA A 243 -13.41 31.91 -27.28
C ALA A 243 -13.93 32.14 -28.71
N CYS A 244 -14.94 31.39 -29.16
CA CYS A 244 -15.56 31.64 -30.45
C CYS A 244 -16.24 33.02 -30.52
N GLU A 245 -16.89 33.46 -29.44
CA GLU A 245 -17.54 34.78 -29.34
C GLU A 245 -16.55 35.94 -29.33
N ASP A 246 -15.40 35.77 -28.66
CA ASP A 246 -14.36 36.79 -28.53
C ASP A 246 -13.47 36.88 -29.79
N ILE A 247 -13.11 35.74 -30.37
CA ILE A 247 -12.14 35.65 -31.49
C ILE A 247 -12.83 35.92 -32.83
N GLN A 248 -14.07 35.44 -33.00
CA GLN A 248 -14.88 35.55 -34.22
C GLN A 248 -14.08 35.29 -35.50
N ALA A 249 -13.30 34.22 -35.53
CA ALA A 249 -12.51 33.87 -36.70
C ALA A 249 -13.43 33.63 -37.90
N LYS A 250 -12.93 33.99 -39.08
CA LYS A 250 -13.60 33.75 -40.37
C LYS A 250 -12.60 33.07 -41.28
N ASP A 251 -12.82 31.80 -41.56
CA ASP A 251 -12.09 31.00 -42.54
C ASP A 251 -13.12 30.42 -43.53
N ASN A 252 -13.91 31.33 -44.11
CA ASN A 252 -15.08 31.04 -44.92
C ASN A 252 -14.76 30.87 -46.41
N HIS A 253 -13.55 30.43 -46.75
CA HIS A 253 -13.16 30.11 -48.12
C HIS A 253 -12.61 28.67 -48.19
N PRO A 254 -13.32 27.72 -48.83
CA PRO A 254 -14.63 27.85 -49.47
C PRO A 254 -15.75 28.20 -48.48
N PHE A 255 -16.88 28.69 -49.01
CA PHE A 255 -17.99 29.33 -48.26
C PHE A 255 -18.38 28.64 -46.94
N ASN A 256 -18.38 27.31 -46.93
CA ASN A 256 -18.84 26.47 -45.82
C ASN A 256 -17.71 25.83 -44.99
N ARG A 257 -16.47 26.32 -45.12
CA ARG A 257 -15.31 25.72 -44.45
C ARG A 257 -15.42 25.81 -42.92
N ASP A 258 -15.97 26.89 -42.37
CA ASP A 258 -16.17 27.01 -40.92
C ASP A 258 -17.18 25.95 -40.41
N GLU A 259 -18.29 25.74 -41.13
CA GLU A 259 -19.30 24.72 -40.82
C GLU A 259 -18.72 23.32 -40.95
N ALA A 260 -17.92 23.05 -41.98
CA ALA A 260 -17.28 21.77 -42.17
C ALA A 260 -16.31 21.46 -41.01
N ARG A 261 -15.48 22.42 -40.61
CA ARG A 261 -14.56 22.27 -39.47
C ARG A 261 -15.32 22.05 -38.17
N ALA A 262 -16.32 22.89 -37.90
CA ALA A 262 -17.17 22.76 -36.72
C ALA A 262 -17.87 21.41 -36.64
N TYR A 263 -18.36 20.90 -37.78
CA TYR A 263 -19.00 19.59 -37.88
C TYR A 263 -18.00 18.46 -37.56
N TYR A 264 -16.83 18.43 -38.19
CA TYR A 264 -15.86 17.36 -37.96
C TYR A 264 -15.23 17.40 -36.55
N ASP A 265 -15.00 18.59 -35.98
CA ASP A 265 -14.57 18.70 -34.58
C ASP A 265 -15.62 18.15 -33.61
N SER A 266 -16.89 18.40 -33.90
CA SER A 266 -17.98 17.79 -33.14
C SER A 266 -17.98 16.27 -33.29
N VAL A 267 -17.84 15.75 -34.52
CA VAL A 267 -17.74 14.29 -34.76
C VAL A 267 -16.59 13.69 -33.96
N ARG A 268 -15.42 14.34 -33.88
CA ARG A 268 -14.31 13.85 -33.04
C ARG A 268 -14.71 13.74 -31.57
N ASP A 269 -15.34 14.79 -31.04
CA ASP A 269 -15.79 14.81 -29.64
C ASP A 269 -16.80 13.68 -29.36
N ILE A 270 -17.76 13.46 -30.27
CA ILE A 270 -18.80 12.44 -30.12
C ILE A 270 -18.23 11.03 -30.22
N GLU A 271 -17.47 10.74 -31.29
CA GLU A 271 -16.98 9.39 -31.57
C GLU A 271 -15.86 8.98 -30.61
N ALA A 272 -15.01 9.91 -30.15
CA ALA A 272 -14.03 9.61 -29.11
C ALA A 272 -14.73 9.15 -27.82
N ASN A 273 -15.74 9.89 -27.35
CA ASN A 273 -16.49 9.53 -26.15
C ASN A 273 -17.23 8.18 -26.30
N LYS A 274 -17.86 7.91 -27.46
CA LYS A 274 -18.52 6.62 -27.73
C LYS A 274 -17.57 5.43 -27.71
N ASN A 275 -16.34 5.61 -28.18
CA ASN A 275 -15.34 4.55 -28.27
C ASN A 275 -14.41 4.51 -27.04
N GLY A 276 -14.77 5.21 -25.95
CA GLY A 276 -14.07 5.16 -24.67
C GLY A 276 -12.73 5.88 -24.66
N TYR A 277 -12.52 6.85 -25.55
CA TYR A 277 -11.35 7.74 -25.53
C TYR A 277 -11.68 9.05 -24.81
N LYS A 278 -10.76 9.50 -23.96
CA LYS A 278 -10.75 10.84 -23.39
C LYS A 278 -10.23 11.81 -24.45
N LEU A 279 -11.05 12.74 -24.96
CA LEU A 279 -10.62 13.78 -25.90
C LEU A 279 -10.45 15.12 -25.20
N VAL A 280 -9.20 15.59 -25.11
CA VAL A 280 -8.81 16.90 -24.57
C VAL A 280 -8.52 17.85 -25.74
N ARG A 281 -8.95 19.11 -25.64
CA ARG A 281 -8.61 20.16 -26.61
C ARG A 281 -7.72 21.20 -25.95
N ILE A 282 -6.73 21.70 -26.68
CA ILE A 282 -5.80 22.73 -26.23
C ILE A 282 -5.81 23.86 -27.24
N MET A 283 -6.09 25.09 -26.80
CA MET A 283 -6.10 26.26 -27.67
C MET A 283 -4.68 26.80 -27.89
N HIS A 284 -4.34 27.20 -29.12
CA HIS A 284 -3.07 27.88 -29.39
C HIS A 284 -2.96 29.18 -28.56
N GLY A 285 -1.85 29.34 -27.85
CA GLY A 285 -1.62 30.47 -26.95
C GLY A 285 -2.30 30.35 -25.58
N GLN A 286 -2.90 29.20 -25.25
CA GLN A 286 -3.44 28.93 -23.91
C GLN A 286 -2.33 28.90 -22.84
N MET A 287 -1.12 28.50 -23.24
CA MET A 287 0.11 28.59 -22.46
C MET A 287 1.31 28.62 -23.42
N ASP A 288 2.48 28.93 -22.87
CA ASP A 288 3.76 28.78 -23.57
C ASP A 288 4.33 27.39 -23.29
N PHE A 289 4.50 26.56 -24.32
CA PHE A 289 5.04 25.20 -24.21
C PHE A 289 6.57 25.16 -24.13
N GLU A 290 7.24 26.31 -24.29
CA GLU A 290 8.69 26.44 -24.17
C GLU A 290 9.11 27.02 -22.81
N SER A 291 8.15 27.39 -21.95
CA SER A 291 8.43 27.90 -20.61
C SER A 291 8.94 26.81 -19.65
N ASP A 292 9.67 27.22 -18.62
CA ASP A 292 10.24 26.31 -17.62
C ASP A 292 9.17 25.53 -16.83
N ASP A 293 7.95 26.06 -16.72
CA ASP A 293 6.79 25.44 -16.05
C ASP A 293 5.87 24.65 -17.01
N ALA A 294 6.20 24.58 -18.31
CA ALA A 294 5.32 24.06 -19.34
C ALA A 294 4.88 22.60 -19.11
N GLU A 295 5.75 21.75 -18.55
CA GLU A 295 5.38 20.37 -18.24
C GLU A 295 4.31 20.28 -17.15
N ALA A 296 4.40 21.11 -16.11
CA ALA A 296 3.42 21.13 -15.01
C ALA A 296 2.08 21.71 -15.49
N SER A 297 2.12 22.87 -16.16
CA SER A 297 0.93 23.51 -16.72
C SER A 297 0.21 22.63 -17.75
N LEU A 298 0.93 21.86 -18.57
CA LEU A 298 0.34 20.89 -19.49
C LEU A 298 -0.28 19.69 -18.77
N LYS A 299 0.35 19.16 -17.71
CA LYS A 299 -0.25 18.09 -16.89
C LYS A 299 -1.57 18.54 -16.28
N LYS A 300 -1.71 19.81 -15.88
CA LYS A 300 -2.97 20.40 -15.44
C LYS A 300 -4.07 20.32 -16.49
N ILE A 301 -3.76 20.78 -17.71
CA ILE A 301 -4.69 20.79 -18.84
C ILE A 301 -5.12 19.37 -19.21
N LEU A 302 -4.20 18.40 -19.13
CA LEU A 302 -4.49 16.99 -19.38
C LEU A 302 -5.25 16.31 -18.22
N GLY A 303 -5.46 17.00 -17.09
CA GLY A 303 -6.07 16.44 -15.89
C GLY A 303 -5.18 15.38 -15.22
N LEU A 304 -3.86 15.50 -15.36
CA LEU A 304 -2.83 14.66 -14.77
C LEU A 304 -2.28 15.25 -13.45
N ASP A 305 -2.71 16.46 -13.08
CA ASP A 305 -2.28 17.17 -11.86
C ASP A 305 -3.00 16.76 -10.57
N ASN A 306 -3.78 15.68 -10.56
CA ASN A 306 -4.22 15.07 -9.30
C ASN A 306 -3.06 14.41 -8.52
N ALA A 307 -1.81 14.64 -8.93
CA ALA A 307 -0.60 14.27 -8.20
C ALA A 307 0.06 15.44 -7.44
N SER A 308 -0.36 16.70 -7.63
CA SER A 308 0.30 17.83 -6.96
C SER A 308 -0.66 19.01 -6.69
N GLU A 309 -0.94 19.26 -5.41
CA GLU A 309 -1.62 20.42 -4.81
C GLU A 309 -3.16 20.40 -4.68
N VAL A 310 -3.59 20.28 -3.42
CA VAL A 310 -4.95 20.46 -2.90
C VAL A 310 -5.16 21.92 -2.48
N LYS A 311 -6.36 22.46 -2.81
CA LYS A 311 -7.16 23.57 -2.22
C LYS A 311 -7.63 24.53 -3.32
N ASP A 312 -8.87 24.95 -3.48
CA ASP A 312 -10.14 24.83 -2.77
C ASP A 312 -11.25 24.94 -3.85
N ILE A 313 -12.36 24.21 -3.73
CA ILE A 313 -13.73 24.72 -3.96
C ILE A 313 -14.70 23.62 -3.51
N LYS A 314 -15.52 23.99 -2.53
CA LYS A 314 -16.69 23.27 -2.04
C LYS A 314 -17.59 22.88 -3.20
N ILE A 315 -17.85 21.59 -3.38
CA ILE A 315 -19.03 21.11 -4.10
C ILE A 315 -20.03 20.60 -3.06
N LYS A 316 -21.18 21.27 -3.04
CA LYS A 316 -22.33 20.97 -2.19
C LYS A 316 -22.88 19.58 -2.53
N GLY A 317 -22.76 18.72 -1.53
CA GLY A 317 -23.37 17.40 -1.39
C GLY A 317 -22.62 16.80 -0.22
N GLN A 318 -23.28 16.61 0.94
CA GLN A 318 -22.63 16.28 2.21
C GLN A 318 -21.48 15.27 2.04
N ALA A 319 -20.24 15.78 2.00
CA ALA A 319 -19.05 14.96 1.93
C ALA A 319 -18.91 14.29 3.29
N LYS A 320 -18.92 12.94 3.32
CA LYS A 320 -18.39 12.24 4.48
C LYS A 320 -16.90 12.59 4.54
N ASP A 321 -16.47 13.25 5.60
CA ASP A 321 -15.03 13.40 5.87
C ASP A 321 -14.44 11.98 5.99
N GLY A 322 -13.47 11.68 5.13
CA GLY A 322 -12.76 10.39 5.13
C GLY A 322 -11.84 10.28 6.33
N LEU A 323 -11.68 9.05 6.83
CA LEU A 323 -10.65 8.72 7.82
C LEU A 323 -9.27 8.91 7.20
N LYS A 324 -8.38 9.59 7.92
CA LYS A 324 -7.00 9.87 7.53
C LYS A 324 -6.01 9.07 8.38
N ILE A 325 -5.20 8.25 7.73
CA ILE A 325 -4.28 7.30 8.37
C ILE A 325 -2.84 7.74 8.11
N GLY A 326 -2.09 8.03 9.17
CA GLY A 326 -0.67 8.37 9.10
C GLY A 326 0.22 7.15 9.35
N LEU A 327 0.86 6.63 8.30
CA LEU A 327 1.74 5.47 8.34
C LEU A 327 3.21 5.88 8.48
N TYR A 328 3.88 5.46 9.56
CA TYR A 328 5.27 5.83 9.82
C TYR A 328 6.26 4.82 9.25
N LEU A 329 7.26 5.29 8.50
CA LEU A 329 8.39 4.44 8.09
C LEU A 329 9.56 4.59 9.05
N GLN A 330 9.89 3.51 9.77
CA GLN A 330 11.02 3.48 10.68
C GLN A 330 11.98 2.36 10.31
N THR A 331 13.24 2.72 10.08
CA THR A 331 14.34 1.77 9.90
C THR A 331 15.16 1.64 11.17
N ASP A 332 16.01 0.62 11.28
CA ASP A 332 16.78 0.33 12.50
C ASP A 332 17.62 1.52 13.00
N GLU A 333 18.23 2.31 12.12
CA GLU A 333 18.98 3.53 12.49
C GLU A 333 18.08 4.67 13.02
N LEU A 334 16.77 4.60 12.77
CA LEU A 334 15.76 5.55 13.25
C LEU A 334 15.02 5.06 14.50
N LYS A 335 15.36 3.88 15.03
CA LYS A 335 14.82 3.35 16.28
C LYS A 335 15.49 4.00 17.50
N ASN A 336 15.31 5.31 17.65
CA ASN A 336 15.86 6.09 18.76
C ASN A 336 15.01 7.32 19.07
N GLU A 337 15.16 7.81 20.30
CA GLU A 337 14.41 8.94 20.86
C GLU A 337 14.48 10.19 19.97
N LYS A 338 15.68 10.54 19.49
CA LYS A 338 15.88 11.75 18.68
C LYS A 338 15.11 11.69 17.36
N ALA A 339 15.18 10.57 16.66
CA ALA A 339 14.48 10.38 15.39
C ALA A 339 12.96 10.32 15.60
N PHE A 340 12.51 9.66 16.66
CA PHE A 340 11.10 9.58 17.01
C PHE A 340 10.54 10.96 17.36
N ASN A 341 11.18 11.70 18.26
CA ASN A 341 10.74 13.05 18.65
C ASN A 341 10.69 14.00 17.44
N LYS A 342 11.67 13.90 16.53
CA LYS A 342 11.63 14.66 15.26
C LYS A 342 10.40 14.29 14.41
N ALA A 343 10.00 13.02 14.37
CA ALA A 343 8.79 12.61 13.68
C ALA A 343 7.53 13.15 14.39
N ILE A 344 7.46 13.06 15.73
CA ILE A 344 6.34 13.56 16.55
C ILE A 344 6.18 15.09 16.44
N GLU A 345 7.27 15.86 16.38
CA GLU A 345 7.21 17.31 16.14
C GLU A 345 6.44 17.63 14.85
N LYS A 346 6.67 16.86 13.79
CA LYS A 346 5.94 16.99 12.51
C LYS A 346 4.47 16.57 12.62
N LEU A 347 4.10 15.76 13.62
CA LEU A 347 2.72 15.25 13.79
C LEU A 347 1.74 16.27 14.32
N LYS A 348 2.19 17.21 15.17
CA LYS A 348 1.29 18.12 15.88
C LYS A 348 0.52 19.04 14.92
N GLU A 349 1.11 19.37 13.77
CA GLU A 349 0.48 20.21 12.74
C GLU A 349 -0.20 19.39 11.61
N SER A 350 0.00 18.08 11.59
CA SER A 350 -0.51 17.20 10.53
C SER A 350 -1.99 16.87 10.73
N LYS A 351 -2.75 16.92 9.63
CA LYS A 351 -4.21 16.68 9.60
C LYS A 351 -4.52 15.21 9.32
N PHE A 352 -4.23 14.30 10.24
CA PHE A 352 -4.69 12.92 10.17
C PHE A 352 -5.15 12.40 11.53
N ASP A 353 -5.89 11.29 11.54
CA ASP A 353 -6.66 10.84 12.70
C ASP A 353 -5.95 9.78 13.54
N ILE A 354 -5.25 8.86 12.88
CA ILE A 354 -4.57 7.72 13.52
C ILE A 354 -3.12 7.59 13.08
N PHE A 355 -2.20 7.41 14.03
CA PHE A 355 -0.76 7.26 13.79
C PHE A 355 -0.34 5.79 13.94
N VAL A 356 0.20 5.20 12.89
CA VAL A 356 0.49 3.76 12.84
C VAL A 356 1.99 3.52 12.72
N LEU A 357 2.53 2.78 13.67
CA LEU A 357 3.93 2.37 13.69
C LEU A 357 4.10 0.95 13.10
N PRO A 358 5.26 0.66 12.48
CA PRO A 358 5.57 -0.66 11.95
C PRO A 358 5.88 -1.67 13.05
N GLU A 359 5.98 -2.95 12.67
CA GLU A 359 6.41 -4.03 13.58
C GLU A 359 7.83 -3.73 14.12
N PHE A 360 8.07 -4.03 15.40
CA PHE A 360 9.33 -3.75 16.11
C PHE A 360 9.75 -2.27 16.05
N SER A 361 8.78 -1.39 16.21
CA SER A 361 9.01 0.06 16.23
C SER A 361 9.59 0.53 17.55
N TYR A 362 10.34 1.63 17.50
CA TYR A 362 10.72 2.39 18.68
C TYR A 362 9.62 3.40 19.03
N PHE A 363 9.32 3.45 20.33
CA PHE A 363 8.52 4.46 21.02
C PHE A 363 9.11 4.62 22.45
N PRO A 364 8.79 5.69 23.21
CA PRO A 364 9.55 6.09 24.40
C PRO A 364 9.67 5.01 25.50
N PHE A 365 8.69 4.13 25.63
CA PHE A 365 8.63 3.08 26.65
C PHE A 365 8.86 1.66 26.07
N VAL A 366 9.46 1.53 24.89
CA VAL A 366 9.69 0.22 24.23
C VAL A 366 10.48 -0.75 25.11
N SER A 367 11.48 -0.29 25.87
CA SER A 367 12.26 -1.15 26.76
C SER A 367 11.46 -1.70 27.94
N MET A 368 10.42 -0.97 28.40
CA MET A 368 9.48 -1.49 29.39
C MET A 368 8.68 -2.65 28.79
N VAL A 369 8.18 -2.48 27.56
CA VAL A 369 7.43 -3.51 26.83
C VAL A 369 8.29 -4.76 26.60
N GLU A 370 9.53 -4.60 26.14
CA GLU A 370 10.46 -5.71 25.91
C GLU A 370 10.80 -6.49 27.19
N GLY A 371 10.71 -5.86 28.36
CA GLY A 371 10.89 -6.47 29.66
C GLY A 371 9.62 -7.05 30.30
N SER A 372 8.46 -6.81 29.69
CA SER A 372 7.14 -7.15 30.24
C SER A 372 6.68 -8.55 29.84
N ASP A 373 5.66 -9.05 30.53
CA ASP A 373 4.90 -10.26 30.18
C ASP A 373 3.46 -9.89 29.82
N LEU A 374 3.05 -10.09 28.56
CA LEU A 374 1.67 -9.75 28.13
C LEU A 374 0.59 -10.62 28.80
N THR A 375 0.96 -11.76 29.38
CA THR A 375 0.03 -12.62 30.13
C THR A 375 -0.12 -12.14 31.57
N ASN A 376 0.78 -11.29 32.06
CA ASN A 376 0.69 -10.67 33.36
C ASN A 376 -0.14 -9.39 33.28
N LYS A 377 -1.21 -9.33 34.07
CA LYS A 377 -2.15 -8.21 34.05
C LYS A 377 -1.50 -6.87 34.42
N ASP A 378 -0.67 -6.83 35.45
CA ASP A 378 -0.05 -5.57 35.91
C ASP A 378 0.93 -5.00 34.87
N ASP A 379 1.63 -5.88 34.15
CA ASP A 379 2.51 -5.47 33.05
C ASP A 379 1.69 -4.99 31.85
N LEU A 380 0.62 -5.70 31.48
CA LEU A 380 -0.28 -5.30 30.41
C LEU A 380 -0.95 -3.94 30.69
N ASP A 381 -1.44 -3.73 31.91
CA ASP A 381 -2.08 -2.48 32.35
C ASP A 381 -1.08 -1.30 32.25
N LYS A 382 0.19 -1.48 32.63
CA LYS A 382 1.24 -0.44 32.43
C LYS A 382 1.48 -0.13 30.95
N ILE A 383 1.45 -1.14 30.07
CA ILE A 383 1.60 -0.93 28.63
C ILE A 383 0.41 -0.14 28.09
N TYR A 384 -0.80 -0.44 28.56
CA TYR A 384 -2.02 0.29 28.21
C TYR A 384 -1.97 1.74 28.66
N GLU A 385 -1.65 2.01 29.93
CA GLU A 385 -1.49 3.35 30.48
C GLU A 385 -0.45 4.16 29.69
N ALA A 386 0.74 3.60 29.47
CA ALA A 386 1.80 4.29 28.72
C ALA A 386 1.41 4.56 27.25
N SER A 387 0.59 3.70 26.64
CA SER A 387 0.11 3.88 25.27
C SER A 387 -0.96 4.97 25.18
N LEU A 388 -1.84 5.06 26.19
CA LEU A 388 -2.81 6.15 26.30
C LEU A 388 -2.11 7.49 26.54
N ASP A 389 -1.11 7.53 27.43
CA ASP A 389 -0.29 8.73 27.66
C ASP A 389 0.38 9.21 26.37
N LEU A 390 0.94 8.29 25.58
CA LEU A 390 1.53 8.61 24.28
C LEU A 390 0.48 9.09 23.26
N SER A 391 -0.70 8.48 23.23
CA SER A 391 -1.82 8.93 22.40
C SER A 391 -2.23 10.36 22.77
N GLN A 392 -2.30 10.68 24.07
CA GLN A 392 -2.61 12.00 24.57
C GLN A 392 -1.53 13.02 24.20
N GLU A 393 -0.24 12.68 24.33
CA GLU A 393 0.88 13.54 23.97
C GLU A 393 0.88 13.88 22.47
N ILE A 394 0.60 12.89 21.62
CA ILE A 394 0.54 13.04 20.17
C ILE A 394 -0.74 13.77 19.72
N GLY A 395 -1.81 13.70 20.53
CA GLY A 395 -3.11 14.26 20.22
C GLY A 395 -3.87 13.48 19.14
N LYS A 396 -3.59 12.18 19.00
CA LYS A 396 -4.17 11.28 17.97
C LYS A 396 -4.32 9.87 18.53
N ALA A 397 -5.21 9.07 17.95
CA ALA A 397 -5.18 7.63 18.17
C ALA A 397 -3.86 7.05 17.62
N ILE A 398 -3.33 6.01 18.25
CA ILE A 398 -2.06 5.40 17.87
C ILE A 398 -2.20 3.88 17.72
N ILE A 399 -1.35 3.30 16.88
CA ILE A 399 -1.09 1.86 16.85
C ILE A 399 0.41 1.66 17.00
N ILE A 400 0.81 1.13 18.15
CA ILE A 400 2.20 0.70 18.38
C ILE A 400 2.33 -0.79 18.09
N SER A 401 3.53 -1.25 17.73
CA SER A 401 3.80 -2.68 17.56
C SER A 401 5.18 -3.04 18.09
N SER A 402 5.23 -4.06 18.94
CA SER A 402 6.43 -4.47 19.67
C SER A 402 6.41 -5.96 20.02
N VAL A 403 7.36 -6.38 20.84
CA VAL A 403 7.56 -7.73 21.33
C VAL A 403 7.82 -7.72 22.83
N ASP A 404 7.27 -8.70 23.54
CA ASP A 404 7.51 -8.90 24.97
C ASP A 404 8.78 -9.75 25.25
N LYS A 405 9.07 -10.03 26.53
CA LYS A 405 10.28 -10.80 26.92
C LYS A 405 10.27 -12.26 26.46
N PHE A 406 9.11 -12.81 26.10
CA PHE A 406 8.95 -14.19 25.62
C PHE A 406 8.94 -14.30 24.09
N GLY A 407 8.98 -13.16 23.40
CA GLY A 407 8.90 -13.12 21.95
C GLY A 407 7.47 -13.14 21.42
N THR A 408 6.49 -12.74 22.23
CA THR A 408 5.10 -12.49 21.81
C THR A 408 5.04 -11.16 21.09
N ILE A 409 4.79 -11.19 19.77
CA ILE A 409 4.69 -9.99 18.95
C ILE A 409 3.23 -9.50 18.95
N PHE A 410 3.02 -8.21 19.13
CA PHE A 410 1.68 -7.63 19.19
C PHE A 410 1.59 -6.24 18.56
N SER A 411 0.36 -5.83 18.25
CA SER A 411 -0.04 -4.47 17.90
C SER A 411 -1.09 -4.01 18.89
N LEU A 412 -0.92 -2.81 19.43
CA LEU A 412 -1.85 -2.20 20.38
C LEU A 412 -2.36 -0.89 19.81
N TYR A 413 -3.67 -0.83 19.60
CA TYR A 413 -4.39 0.40 19.36
C TYR A 413 -4.69 1.09 20.70
N ALA A 414 -4.47 2.40 20.77
CA ALA A 414 -4.82 3.24 21.92
C ALA A 414 -5.38 4.60 21.46
N ASN A 415 -6.47 5.03 22.08
CA ASN A 415 -7.12 6.31 21.82
C ASN A 415 -7.51 6.99 23.13
N ALA A 416 -6.67 7.94 23.57
CA ALA A 416 -6.91 8.72 24.79
C ALA A 416 -8.12 9.69 24.69
N PHE A 417 -8.81 9.72 23.55
CA PHE A 417 -9.94 10.60 23.27
C PHE A 417 -11.23 9.82 22.96
N ALA A 418 -11.24 8.51 23.20
CA ALA A 418 -12.39 7.66 22.93
C ALA A 418 -13.60 8.10 23.74
N ASP A 419 -14.76 8.18 23.10
CA ASP A 419 -16.06 8.28 23.76
C ASP A 419 -16.68 6.89 23.99
N GLU A 420 -17.89 6.83 24.55
CA GLU A 420 -18.60 5.56 24.83
C GLU A 420 -18.88 4.70 23.57
N LYS A 421 -18.73 5.25 22.37
CA LYS A 421 -18.96 4.56 21.08
C LYS A 421 -17.65 4.22 20.36
N GLU A 422 -16.52 4.73 20.83
CA GLU A 422 -15.20 4.43 20.30
C GLU A 422 -14.50 3.41 21.18
N THR A 423 -13.64 2.61 20.56
CA THR A 423 -12.73 1.73 21.28
C THR A 423 -11.63 2.59 21.89
N GLU A 424 -11.33 2.40 23.17
CA GLU A 424 -10.21 3.05 23.85
C GLU A 424 -8.91 2.28 23.62
N LEU A 425 -8.94 0.96 23.78
CA LEU A 425 -7.80 0.05 23.67
C LEU A 425 -8.20 -1.21 22.90
N ALA A 426 -7.31 -1.71 22.04
CA ALA A 426 -7.46 -3.03 21.42
C ALA A 426 -6.10 -3.67 21.13
N LEU A 427 -5.97 -4.94 21.51
CA LEU A 427 -4.74 -5.71 21.38
C LEU A 427 -4.89 -6.80 20.33
N TYR A 428 -3.96 -6.82 19.36
CA TYR A 428 -3.81 -7.92 18.41
C TYR A 428 -2.48 -8.63 18.61
N ILE A 429 -2.51 -9.95 18.82
CA ILE A 429 -1.32 -10.80 19.00
C ILE A 429 -1.05 -11.57 17.71
N LYS A 430 0.21 -11.59 17.29
CA LYS A 430 0.64 -12.26 16.05
C LYS A 430 0.47 -13.77 16.14
N HIS A 431 -0.06 -14.37 15.07
CA HIS A 431 -0.33 -15.81 15.04
C HIS A 431 0.82 -16.63 14.48
N THR A 432 1.59 -16.06 13.54
CA THR A 432 2.59 -16.81 12.77
C THR A 432 3.90 -16.05 12.65
N MET A 433 5.01 -16.75 12.35
CA MET A 433 6.35 -16.16 12.27
C MET A 433 6.73 -15.37 13.54
N THR A 434 6.60 -16.06 14.68
CA THR A 434 6.81 -15.54 16.03
C THR A 434 7.40 -16.62 16.94
N SER A 435 8.00 -16.24 18.08
CA SER A 435 8.53 -17.18 19.07
C SER A 435 7.43 -17.74 19.97
N TYR A 436 6.52 -16.85 20.38
CA TYR A 436 5.31 -17.16 21.14
C TYR A 436 4.11 -16.62 20.37
N SER A 437 3.18 -17.51 20.01
CA SER A 437 2.03 -17.22 19.16
C SER A 437 0.78 -16.96 19.99
N ALA A 438 -0.17 -16.20 19.43
CA ALA A 438 -1.54 -16.20 19.92
C ALA A 438 -2.10 -17.63 20.09
N PHE A 439 -1.69 -18.57 19.23
CA PHE A 439 -2.08 -19.98 19.32
C PHE A 439 -1.45 -20.76 20.47
N ASP A 440 -0.47 -20.20 21.18
CA ASP A 440 0.14 -20.83 22.37
C ASP A 440 -0.63 -20.50 23.66
N PHE A 441 -1.66 -19.65 23.61
CA PHE A 441 -2.49 -19.32 24.78
C PHE A 441 -3.51 -20.43 25.07
N ASP A 442 -3.61 -20.87 26.34
CA ASP A 442 -4.48 -21.98 26.77
C ASP A 442 -5.96 -21.79 26.42
N LYS A 443 -6.43 -20.54 26.39
CA LYS A 443 -7.81 -20.14 26.08
C LYS A 443 -7.88 -19.31 24.80
N TYR A 444 -7.29 -19.86 23.74
CA TYR A 444 -7.24 -19.18 22.44
C TYR A 444 -8.63 -18.79 21.93
N ASP A 445 -9.67 -19.56 22.24
CA ASP A 445 -11.04 -19.29 21.84
C ASP A 445 -11.64 -18.03 22.50
N GLU A 446 -11.32 -17.78 23.78
CA GLU A 446 -11.66 -16.55 24.50
C GLU A 446 -10.81 -15.39 23.98
N LEU A 447 -9.49 -15.59 23.83
CA LEU A 447 -8.57 -14.58 23.28
C LEU A 447 -9.00 -14.17 21.86
N ALA A 448 -9.35 -15.11 21.00
CA ALA A 448 -9.75 -14.82 19.63
C ALA A 448 -11.06 -14.02 19.55
N GLN A 449 -11.96 -14.16 20.52
CA GLN A 449 -13.19 -13.37 20.54
C GLN A 449 -12.92 -11.89 20.79
N THR A 450 -12.05 -11.58 21.76
CA THR A 450 -11.69 -10.20 22.09
C THR A 450 -10.69 -9.61 21.08
N MET A 451 -9.69 -10.39 20.68
CA MET A 451 -8.63 -9.95 19.76
C MET A 451 -9.14 -9.61 18.35
N PHE A 452 -10.17 -10.31 17.87
CA PHE A 452 -10.79 -10.04 16.56
C PHE A 452 -12.03 -9.14 16.63
N GLU A 453 -12.30 -8.54 17.79
CA GLU A 453 -13.33 -7.49 17.89
C GLU A 453 -12.88 -6.25 17.09
N PRO A 454 -13.67 -5.75 16.13
CA PRO A 454 -13.28 -4.58 15.36
C PRO A 454 -13.16 -3.34 16.24
N ILE A 455 -12.07 -2.61 16.07
CA ILE A 455 -11.88 -1.30 16.68
C ILE A 455 -12.91 -0.34 16.09
N LEU A 456 -13.68 0.34 16.94
CA LEU A 456 -14.61 1.39 16.55
C LEU A 456 -13.92 2.74 16.68
N PHE A 457 -13.77 3.47 15.57
CA PHE A 457 -13.12 4.78 15.58
C PHE A 457 -13.68 5.68 14.50
N LYS A 458 -14.22 6.84 14.88
CA LYS A 458 -14.84 7.83 13.99
C LYS A 458 -15.90 7.25 13.04
N GLY A 459 -16.65 6.25 13.52
CA GLY A 459 -17.66 5.54 12.73
C GLY A 459 -17.12 4.50 11.75
N TYR A 460 -15.81 4.19 11.79
CA TYR A 460 -15.18 3.10 11.05
C TYR A 460 -14.94 1.90 11.95
N LYS A 461 -15.03 0.71 11.37
CA LYS A 461 -14.60 -0.57 11.95
C LYS A 461 -13.22 -0.95 11.41
N ILE A 462 -12.25 -1.09 12.30
CA ILE A 462 -10.84 -1.32 11.95
C ILE A 462 -10.40 -2.70 12.45
N GLY A 463 -9.81 -3.51 11.57
CA GLY A 463 -9.11 -4.74 11.92
C GLY A 463 -7.60 -4.57 11.93
N LEU A 464 -6.90 -5.29 12.80
CA LEU A 464 -5.43 -5.30 12.87
C LEU A 464 -4.86 -6.64 12.41
N THR A 465 -3.73 -6.61 11.72
CA THR A 465 -2.91 -7.78 11.41
C THR A 465 -1.42 -7.42 11.51
N ILE A 466 -0.55 -8.41 11.68
CA ILE A 466 0.90 -8.16 11.81
C ILE A 466 1.66 -8.93 10.75
N CYS A 467 2.34 -8.21 9.86
CA CYS A 467 3.37 -8.74 8.97
C CYS A 467 2.92 -10.01 8.24
N TYR A 468 3.54 -11.15 8.55
CA TYR A 468 3.30 -12.44 7.90
C TYR A 468 1.88 -12.98 8.10
N ASP A 469 1.11 -12.49 9.06
CA ASP A 469 -0.29 -12.88 9.21
C ASP A 469 -1.11 -12.53 7.95
N CYS A 470 -0.72 -11.51 7.16
CA CYS A 470 -1.35 -11.22 5.88
C CYS A 470 -1.22 -12.38 4.85
N ASN A 471 -0.27 -13.30 5.03
CA ASN A 471 -0.14 -14.49 4.20
C ASN A 471 -1.34 -15.44 4.41
N HIS A 472 -1.97 -15.46 5.58
CA HIS A 472 -3.10 -16.33 5.86
C HIS A 472 -4.42 -15.55 5.75
N SER A 473 -5.22 -15.87 4.73
CA SER A 473 -6.53 -15.24 4.48
C SER A 473 -7.44 -15.25 5.70
N LEU A 474 -7.37 -16.33 6.49
CA LEU A 474 -8.18 -16.54 7.69
C LEU A 474 -8.22 -15.33 8.61
N PHE A 475 -7.06 -14.76 8.98
CA PHE A 475 -6.99 -13.70 10.00
C PHE A 475 -7.67 -12.41 9.52
N SER A 476 -7.49 -12.03 8.26
CA SER A 476 -8.24 -10.91 7.68
C SER A 476 -9.73 -11.22 7.54
N ARG A 477 -10.07 -12.50 7.29
CA ARG A 477 -11.45 -12.91 7.00
C ARG A 477 -12.33 -12.90 8.24
N VAL A 478 -11.77 -13.16 9.42
CA VAL A 478 -12.51 -13.00 10.69
C VAL A 478 -13.06 -11.57 10.80
N TYR A 479 -12.27 -10.56 10.43
CA TYR A 479 -12.75 -9.17 10.35
C TYR A 479 -13.71 -8.95 9.18
N GLY A 480 -13.40 -9.46 7.99
CA GLY A 480 -14.26 -9.29 6.81
C GLY A 480 -15.70 -9.78 7.01
N LEU A 481 -15.89 -10.87 7.76
CA LEU A 481 -17.22 -11.40 8.10
C LEU A 481 -18.01 -10.50 9.09
N GLN A 482 -17.32 -9.55 9.73
CA GLN A 482 -17.89 -8.54 10.63
C GLN A 482 -18.11 -7.19 9.94
N ASN A 483 -17.93 -7.13 8.61
CA ASN A 483 -18.07 -5.95 7.78
C ASN A 483 -17.17 -4.79 8.24
N VAL A 484 -15.86 -5.07 8.40
CA VAL A 484 -14.88 -4.02 8.68
C VAL A 484 -14.70 -3.08 7.49
N ASP A 485 -14.45 -1.81 7.77
CA ASP A 485 -14.21 -0.78 6.74
C ASP A 485 -12.74 -0.77 6.30
N LEU A 486 -11.81 -1.06 7.22
CA LEU A 486 -10.39 -1.15 6.89
C LEU A 486 -9.62 -2.15 7.75
N ILE A 487 -8.53 -2.67 7.18
CA ILE A 487 -7.54 -3.49 7.88
C ILE A 487 -6.18 -2.79 7.84
N ILE A 488 -5.49 -2.74 8.97
CA ILE A 488 -4.13 -2.19 9.09
C ILE A 488 -3.16 -3.34 9.35
N ASN A 489 -2.10 -3.41 8.53
CA ASN A 489 -1.02 -4.38 8.69
C ASN A 489 0.30 -3.68 9.08
N SER A 490 0.76 -3.92 10.30
CA SER A 490 2.08 -3.47 10.76
C SER A 490 3.12 -4.53 10.38
N THR A 491 4.03 -4.20 9.46
CA THR A 491 5.05 -5.12 8.93
C THR A 491 6.46 -4.71 9.40
N GLY A 492 7.31 -5.69 9.69
CA GLY A 492 8.75 -5.49 9.93
C GLY A 492 9.56 -5.33 8.66
N GLY A 493 10.89 -5.24 8.80
CA GLY A 493 11.80 -5.09 7.67
C GLY A 493 12.03 -6.35 6.83
N ASN A 494 12.76 -6.15 5.72
CA ASN A 494 13.36 -7.20 4.89
C ASN A 494 12.45 -8.15 4.12
N VAL A 495 11.15 -7.87 4.04
CA VAL A 495 10.22 -8.74 3.34
C VAL A 495 10.35 -8.64 1.81
N VAL A 496 9.75 -9.59 1.10
CA VAL A 496 9.72 -9.56 -0.37
C VAL A 496 8.54 -8.72 -0.82
N TYR A 497 8.79 -7.47 -1.24
CA TYR A 497 7.78 -6.49 -1.66
C TYR A 497 6.63 -7.10 -2.48
N ASN A 498 6.96 -7.78 -3.59
CA ASN A 498 5.96 -8.34 -4.49
C ASN A 498 5.05 -9.38 -3.82
N LYS A 499 5.48 -10.08 -2.78
CA LYS A 499 4.60 -11.00 -2.06
C LYS A 499 3.63 -10.24 -1.16
N TRP A 500 4.16 -9.35 -0.35
CA TRP A 500 3.38 -8.54 0.60
C TRP A 500 2.36 -7.65 -0.10
N TYR A 501 2.76 -7.02 -1.21
CA TYR A 501 1.88 -6.24 -2.06
C TYR A 501 0.68 -7.07 -2.55
N LYS A 502 0.94 -8.30 -3.04
CA LYS A 502 -0.09 -9.20 -3.54
C LYS A 502 -1.03 -9.69 -2.44
N TYR A 503 -0.48 -10.11 -1.30
CA TYR A 503 -1.28 -10.54 -0.16
C TYR A 503 -2.24 -9.44 0.26
N ASN A 504 -1.74 -8.25 0.56
CA ASN A 504 -2.56 -7.15 1.07
C ASN A 504 -3.56 -6.62 0.03
N LYS A 505 -3.20 -6.58 -1.26
CA LYS A 505 -4.18 -6.29 -2.33
C LYS A 505 -5.31 -7.34 -2.36
N ALA A 506 -4.99 -8.62 -2.22
CA ALA A 506 -6.01 -9.67 -2.16
C ALA A 506 -6.86 -9.58 -0.88
N ARG A 507 -6.27 -9.21 0.28
CA ARG A 507 -7.02 -8.97 1.53
C ARG A 507 -8.03 -7.84 1.40
N ALA A 508 -7.69 -6.76 0.70
CA ALA A 508 -8.63 -5.67 0.42
C ALA A 508 -9.82 -6.16 -0.42
N ILE A 509 -9.52 -6.86 -1.54
CA ILE A 509 -10.54 -7.35 -2.47
C ILE A 509 -11.47 -8.38 -1.81
N GLU A 510 -10.92 -9.37 -1.11
CA GLU A 510 -11.70 -10.50 -0.58
C GLU A 510 -12.59 -10.10 0.61
N ASN A 511 -12.20 -9.06 1.35
CA ASN A 511 -12.96 -8.52 2.48
C ASN A 511 -13.75 -7.26 2.13
N SER A 512 -13.64 -6.75 0.90
CA SER A 512 -14.32 -5.52 0.44
C SER A 512 -14.09 -4.34 1.37
N CYS A 513 -12.85 -4.18 1.84
CA CYS A 513 -12.43 -3.15 2.79
C CYS A 513 -11.13 -2.46 2.34
N PHE A 514 -10.82 -1.30 2.90
CA PHE A 514 -9.49 -0.73 2.71
C PHE A 514 -8.43 -1.62 3.37
N ASN A 515 -7.20 -1.61 2.86
CA ASN A 515 -6.08 -2.31 3.49
C ASN A 515 -4.82 -1.46 3.45
N PHE A 516 -4.30 -1.08 4.62
CA PHE A 516 -3.13 -0.20 4.77
C PHE A 516 -1.96 -0.95 5.36
N VAL A 517 -0.76 -0.70 4.84
CA VAL A 517 0.47 -1.35 5.30
C VAL A 517 1.53 -0.31 5.58
N THR A 518 2.10 -0.39 6.79
CA THR A 518 3.37 0.27 7.10
C THR A 518 4.45 -0.76 7.39
N MET A 519 5.63 -0.57 6.81
CA MET A 519 6.70 -1.55 6.85
C MET A 519 8.00 -0.94 7.33
N GLY A 520 8.53 -1.45 8.44
CA GLY A 520 9.85 -1.09 8.93
C GLY A 520 10.98 -1.50 7.96
N GLY A 521 12.23 -1.23 8.30
CA GLY A 521 13.36 -1.69 7.49
C GLY A 521 14.65 -1.89 8.27
N ASP A 522 15.53 -2.74 7.75
CA ASP A 522 16.78 -3.17 8.42
C ASP A 522 17.86 -2.06 8.47
N GLY A 523 17.61 -0.90 7.83
CA GLY A 523 18.52 0.24 7.84
C GLY A 523 19.82 0.09 7.03
N LEU A 524 20.52 1.21 6.80
CA LEU A 524 21.83 1.43 6.13
C LEU A 524 22.20 0.64 4.84
N VAL A 525 21.33 -0.22 4.32
CA VAL A 525 21.45 -0.82 3.00
C VAL A 525 20.87 0.14 1.95
N LYS A 526 21.40 0.11 0.72
CA LYS A 526 20.97 0.98 -0.40
C LYS A 526 19.45 0.96 -0.67
N ASN A 527 18.77 -0.11 -0.28
CA ASN A 527 17.32 -0.22 -0.26
C ASN A 527 16.90 -0.88 1.07
N PRO A 528 16.41 -0.13 2.07
CA PRO A 528 16.09 -0.65 3.40
C PRO A 528 14.90 -1.62 3.41
N LYS A 529 14.25 -1.81 2.25
CA LYS A 529 13.03 -2.62 2.10
C LYS A 529 11.92 -2.18 3.06
N ALA A 530 11.81 -0.86 3.25
CA ALA A 530 10.74 -0.20 3.97
C ALA A 530 9.77 0.41 2.95
N TYR A 531 8.46 0.17 3.13
CA TYR A 531 7.43 0.56 2.17
C TYR A 531 6.12 0.92 2.89
N VAL A 532 5.39 1.87 2.33
CA VAL A 532 3.97 2.08 2.64
C VAL A 532 3.14 1.85 1.39
N TYR A 533 1.93 1.32 1.58
CA TYR A 533 0.91 1.28 0.53
C TYR A 533 -0.47 1.11 1.17
N GLY A 534 -1.49 1.56 0.46
CA GLY A 534 -2.89 1.38 0.81
C GLY A 534 -3.67 0.87 -0.39
N PHE A 535 -4.66 0.01 -0.17
CA PHE A 535 -5.58 -0.44 -1.20
C PHE A 535 -7.01 -0.09 -0.83
N ASN A 536 -7.82 0.26 -1.82
CA ASN A 536 -9.26 0.39 -1.66
C ASN A 536 -9.97 -0.98 -1.69
N PRO A 537 -11.28 -1.05 -1.37
CA PRO A 537 -12.07 -2.29 -1.41
C PRO A 537 -12.03 -3.05 -2.74
N ASN A 538 -11.74 -2.37 -3.85
CA ASN A 538 -11.65 -2.93 -5.19
C ASN A 538 -10.23 -3.31 -5.60
N GLY A 539 -9.26 -3.19 -4.69
CA GLY A 539 -7.85 -3.56 -4.89
C GLY A 539 -7.02 -2.54 -5.68
N LYS A 540 -7.54 -1.32 -5.89
CA LYS A 540 -6.76 -0.21 -6.44
C LYS A 540 -5.85 0.36 -5.35
N GLU A 541 -4.59 0.59 -5.71
CA GLU A 541 -3.63 1.23 -4.80
C GLU A 541 -3.98 2.71 -4.67
N LEU A 542 -4.06 3.17 -3.42
CA LEU A 542 -4.25 4.55 -3.05
C LEU A 542 -2.91 5.29 -3.07
N VAL A 543 -2.97 6.59 -3.34
CA VAL A 543 -1.78 7.45 -3.31
C VAL A 543 -1.68 8.10 -1.93
N ALA A 544 -0.53 7.94 -1.28
CA ALA A 544 -0.24 8.65 -0.04
C ALA A 544 0.15 10.10 -0.29
N ILE A 545 -0.25 10.97 0.62
CA ILE A 545 0.31 12.31 0.77
C ILE A 545 1.54 12.18 1.67
N ASN A 546 2.73 12.45 1.13
CA ASN A 546 3.95 12.47 1.95
C ASN A 546 3.91 13.69 2.88
N GLY A 547 3.91 13.45 4.20
CA GLY A 547 3.93 14.50 5.21
C GLY A 547 5.25 15.28 5.26
N ASP A 548 6.32 14.80 4.63
CA ASP A 548 7.62 15.47 4.57
C ASP A 548 7.82 16.23 3.25
N LYS A 549 7.53 17.54 3.27
CA LYS A 549 7.71 18.43 2.10
C LYS A 549 9.18 18.58 1.67
N GLU A 550 10.12 18.36 2.59
CA GLU A 550 11.55 18.53 2.33
C GLU A 550 12.15 17.36 1.54
N ASN A 551 11.51 16.19 1.57
CA ASN A 551 11.97 15.01 0.84
C ASN A 551 10.79 14.26 0.18
N PRO A 552 10.41 14.66 -1.05
CA PRO A 552 9.23 14.11 -1.73
C PRO A 552 9.44 12.67 -2.24
N LYS A 553 10.56 12.02 -1.92
CA LYS A 553 10.81 10.63 -2.34
C LYS A 553 9.81 9.68 -1.68
N ASN A 554 9.21 8.81 -2.49
CA ASN A 554 8.40 7.70 -1.99
C ASN A 554 9.23 6.77 -1.11
N ASN A 555 8.60 6.28 -0.04
CA ASN A 555 9.19 5.35 0.92
C ASN A 555 10.49 5.84 1.59
N CYS A 556 10.57 7.13 1.91
CA CYS A 556 11.68 7.69 2.67
C CYS A 556 11.58 7.28 4.15
N PRO A 557 12.60 6.60 4.71
CA PRO A 557 12.68 6.34 6.14
C PRO A 557 12.58 7.64 6.95
N GLY A 558 11.85 7.58 8.07
CA GLY A 558 11.60 8.71 8.97
C GLY A 558 10.43 9.61 8.53
N SER A 559 9.84 9.35 7.38
CA SER A 559 8.66 10.08 6.88
C SER A 559 7.36 9.42 7.33
N ILE A 560 6.29 10.20 7.27
CA ILE A 560 4.92 9.80 7.62
C ILE A 560 4.07 9.98 6.38
N TYR A 561 3.37 8.91 5.98
CA TYR A 561 2.56 8.88 4.77
C TYR A 561 1.09 8.88 5.13
N ILE A 562 0.37 9.89 4.68
CA ILE A 562 -1.03 10.11 5.01
C ILE A 562 -1.90 9.56 3.89
N TYR A 563 -2.77 8.61 4.22
CA TYR A 563 -3.83 8.12 3.33
C TYR A 563 -5.16 8.70 3.78
N ASP A 564 -5.95 9.25 2.86
CA ASP A 564 -7.30 9.74 3.13
C ASP A 564 -8.31 8.88 2.35
N THR A 565 -9.18 8.19 3.08
CA THR A 565 -10.21 7.32 2.49
C THR A 565 -11.24 8.10 1.65
N ALA A 566 -11.41 9.40 1.86
CA ALA A 566 -12.29 10.22 1.02
C ALA A 566 -11.71 10.51 -0.38
N LEU A 567 -10.42 10.22 -0.62
CA LEU A 567 -9.78 10.36 -1.92
C LEU A 567 -9.92 9.10 -2.79
N ASP A 568 -10.58 8.06 -2.28
CA ASP A 568 -10.88 6.88 -3.09
C ASP A 568 -11.89 7.22 -4.18
N ASP A 569 -11.59 6.82 -5.42
CA ASP A 569 -12.50 6.98 -6.56
C ASP A 569 -13.37 5.74 -6.81
N GLY A 570 -13.26 4.73 -5.93
CA GLY A 570 -13.98 3.46 -6.03
C GLY A 570 -13.50 2.59 -7.20
N GLY A 571 -12.45 2.99 -7.91
CA GLY A 571 -11.93 2.25 -9.07
C GLY A 571 -11.26 0.94 -8.68
N SER A 572 -10.99 0.10 -9.67
CA SER A 572 -10.12 -1.07 -9.51
C SER A 572 -8.82 -0.85 -10.29
N SER A 573 -7.77 -1.63 -10.01
CA SER A 573 -6.54 -1.59 -10.78
C SER A 573 -6.11 -2.96 -11.25
N ARG A 574 -5.52 -2.99 -12.45
CA ARG A 574 -4.97 -4.20 -13.06
C ARG A 574 -3.96 -4.88 -12.14
N ASP A 575 -3.97 -6.21 -12.11
CA ASP A 575 -2.90 -6.99 -11.51
C ASP A 575 -1.57 -6.64 -12.19
N SER A 576 -0.63 -6.05 -11.45
CA SER A 576 0.69 -5.65 -11.94
C SER A 576 1.52 -6.83 -12.48
N SER A 577 1.11 -8.06 -12.15
CA SER A 577 1.71 -9.30 -12.62
C SER A 577 0.85 -10.06 -13.64
N ILE A 578 -0.15 -9.42 -14.25
CA ILE A 578 -1.04 -10.07 -15.24
C ILE A 578 -0.26 -10.71 -16.40
N ASN A 579 0.76 -10.02 -16.89
CA ASN A 579 1.64 -10.46 -17.97
C ASN A 579 2.85 -11.28 -17.48
N GLN A 580 2.79 -11.86 -16.28
CA GLN A 580 3.85 -12.72 -15.77
C GLN A 580 4.13 -13.85 -16.77
N LYS A 581 5.40 -13.98 -17.16
CA LYS A 581 5.86 -15.00 -18.11
C LYS A 581 5.39 -16.39 -17.67
N LYS A 582 4.63 -17.06 -18.55
CA LYS A 582 4.21 -18.45 -18.36
C LYS A 582 5.43 -19.36 -18.48
N SER A 583 5.41 -20.46 -17.73
CA SER A 583 6.55 -21.37 -17.65
C SER A 583 6.11 -22.82 -17.66
N ILE A 584 6.98 -23.66 -18.21
CA ILE A 584 6.77 -25.11 -18.30
C ILE A 584 7.53 -25.79 -17.15
N ASN A 585 6.88 -26.74 -16.48
CA ASN A 585 7.58 -27.63 -15.56
C ASN A 585 8.19 -28.80 -16.33
N LYS A 586 9.52 -28.92 -16.30
CA LYS A 586 10.25 -30.09 -16.83
C LYS A 586 10.02 -31.34 -15.97
N ASN A 587 10.02 -31.15 -14.66
CA ASN A 587 9.68 -32.18 -13.68
C ASN A 587 8.22 -31.97 -13.27
N TYR A 588 7.33 -32.83 -13.72
CA TYR A 588 5.90 -32.78 -13.42
C TYR A 588 5.38 -34.18 -13.13
N HIS A 589 4.32 -34.25 -12.33
CA HIS A 589 3.74 -35.52 -11.88
C HIS A 589 2.29 -35.67 -12.33
N LEU A 590 1.61 -34.58 -12.67
CA LEU A 590 0.22 -34.58 -13.12
C LEU A 590 0.09 -33.79 -14.43
N LYS A 591 -0.63 -34.38 -15.37
CA LYS A 591 -1.15 -33.70 -16.56
C LYS A 591 -2.60 -33.36 -16.27
N PHE A 592 -2.95 -32.09 -16.39
CA PHE A 592 -4.30 -31.60 -16.16
C PHE A 592 -4.85 -31.01 -17.47
N PRO A 593 -5.93 -31.56 -18.04
CA PRO A 593 -6.45 -31.12 -19.32
C PRO A 593 -7.07 -29.72 -19.19
N LEU A 594 -6.76 -28.85 -20.14
CA LEU A 594 -7.27 -27.47 -20.17
C LEU A 594 -8.77 -27.47 -20.42
N GLY A 595 -9.52 -26.78 -19.56
CA GLY A 595 -10.97 -26.61 -19.70
C GLY A 595 -11.79 -27.88 -19.53
N LYS A 596 -11.20 -28.96 -19.01
CA LYS A 596 -11.80 -30.30 -18.90
C LYS A 596 -11.58 -30.92 -17.54
N SER A 597 -11.69 -30.13 -16.48
CA SER A 597 -11.57 -30.59 -15.08
C SER A 597 -12.42 -31.83 -14.79
N TRP A 598 -13.59 -31.94 -15.43
CA TRP A 598 -14.48 -33.10 -15.32
C TRP A 598 -13.82 -34.43 -15.70
N GLU A 599 -12.87 -34.46 -16.64
CA GLU A 599 -12.16 -35.69 -17.04
C GLU A 599 -11.27 -36.22 -15.92
N VAL A 600 -10.73 -35.31 -15.11
CA VAL A 600 -9.92 -35.63 -13.93
C VAL A 600 -10.83 -36.04 -12.78
N LEU A 601 -11.88 -35.26 -12.50
CA LEU A 601 -12.80 -35.51 -11.40
C LEU A 601 -13.57 -36.82 -11.55
N LYS A 602 -13.93 -37.25 -12.78
CA LYS A 602 -14.55 -38.56 -13.04
C LYS A 602 -13.69 -39.74 -12.63
N LYS A 603 -12.36 -39.57 -12.59
CA LYS A 603 -11.39 -40.60 -12.18
C LYS A 603 -11.05 -40.52 -10.70
N ALA A 604 -11.55 -39.52 -9.99
CA ALA A 604 -11.30 -39.29 -8.57
C ALA A 604 -12.47 -39.78 -7.73
N ARG A 605 -12.17 -40.32 -6.54
CA ARG A 605 -13.16 -40.67 -5.53
C ARG A 605 -13.75 -39.40 -4.92
N LYS A 606 -15.06 -39.20 -5.03
CA LYS A 606 -15.77 -38.08 -4.42
C LYS A 606 -15.90 -38.30 -2.89
N LEU A 607 -15.45 -37.35 -2.07
CA LEU A 607 -15.62 -37.35 -0.61
C LEU A 607 -16.82 -36.50 -0.16
N ASN A 608 -17.11 -35.43 -0.92
CA ASN A 608 -18.32 -34.60 -0.85
C ASN A 608 -18.46 -33.80 -2.16
N GLU A 609 -19.44 -32.91 -2.26
CA GLU A 609 -19.69 -32.08 -3.46
C GLU A 609 -18.47 -31.25 -3.94
N SER A 610 -17.63 -30.81 -3.01
CA SER A 610 -16.49 -29.93 -3.30
C SER A 610 -15.13 -30.59 -3.16
N LEU A 611 -15.06 -31.87 -2.75
CA LEU A 611 -13.81 -32.52 -2.37
C LEU A 611 -13.68 -33.90 -3.02
N TYR A 612 -12.62 -34.08 -3.80
CA TYR A 612 -12.32 -35.31 -4.54
C TYR A 612 -10.89 -35.74 -4.27
N VAL A 613 -10.65 -37.05 -4.32
CA VAL A 613 -9.34 -37.65 -4.10
C VAL A 613 -8.98 -38.61 -5.20
N GLN A 614 -7.81 -38.44 -5.80
CA GLN A 614 -7.23 -39.38 -6.75
C GLN A 614 -5.93 -39.95 -6.20
N GLU A 615 -5.87 -41.27 -6.10
CA GLU A 615 -4.65 -41.99 -5.75
C GLU A 615 -3.74 -42.10 -6.98
N LYS A 616 -2.46 -41.79 -6.81
CA LYS A 616 -1.45 -41.91 -7.86
C LYS A 616 -0.11 -42.35 -7.26
N GLY A 617 0.16 -43.65 -7.34
CA GLY A 617 1.31 -44.24 -6.64
C GLY A 617 1.15 -44.07 -5.14
N ASN A 618 2.13 -43.46 -4.48
CA ASN A 618 2.07 -43.16 -3.04
C ASN A 618 1.48 -41.77 -2.70
N LEU A 619 1.00 -41.02 -3.70
CA LEU A 619 0.44 -39.68 -3.54
C LEU A 619 -1.09 -39.71 -3.53
N ASN A 620 -1.68 -38.88 -2.67
CA ASN A 620 -3.11 -38.58 -2.66
C ASN A 620 -3.35 -37.18 -3.21
N ILE A 621 -3.88 -37.07 -4.42
CA ILE A 621 -4.18 -35.79 -5.05
C ILE A 621 -5.58 -35.35 -4.62
N ILE A 622 -5.65 -34.26 -3.87
CA ILE A 622 -6.87 -33.67 -3.34
C ILE A 622 -7.29 -32.55 -4.29
N TYR A 623 -8.48 -32.70 -4.89
CA TYR A 623 -9.09 -31.66 -5.69
C TYR A 623 -10.18 -30.97 -4.87
N VAL A 624 -10.04 -29.65 -4.70
CA VAL A 624 -11.04 -28.79 -4.07
C VAL A 624 -11.75 -28.00 -5.16
N LEU A 625 -13.02 -28.29 -5.38
CA LEU A 625 -13.85 -27.64 -6.37
C LEU A 625 -14.51 -26.40 -5.76
N VAL A 626 -14.37 -25.26 -6.43
CA VAL A 626 -14.88 -23.95 -5.99
C VAL A 626 -15.58 -23.26 -7.16
N GLU A 627 -16.88 -23.00 -7.01
CA GLU A 627 -17.69 -22.39 -8.07
C GLU A 627 -17.66 -20.86 -7.99
N GLY A 628 -17.43 -20.21 -9.12
CA GLY A 628 -17.50 -18.77 -9.29
C GLY A 628 -16.74 -17.98 -8.21
N ASP A 629 -17.43 -16.97 -7.68
CA ASP A 629 -16.87 -16.01 -6.73
C ASP A 629 -16.64 -16.57 -5.32
N ASP A 630 -16.98 -17.85 -5.07
CA ASP A 630 -16.64 -18.48 -3.79
C ASP A 630 -15.13 -18.57 -3.57
N ILE A 631 -14.32 -18.43 -4.63
CA ILE A 631 -12.86 -18.31 -4.52
C ILE A 631 -12.40 -17.06 -3.73
N PHE A 632 -13.23 -16.01 -3.66
CA PHE A 632 -13.00 -14.81 -2.85
C PHE A 632 -13.33 -15.03 -1.37
N LYS A 633 -13.98 -16.15 -1.01
CA LYS A 633 -14.48 -16.39 0.34
C LYS A 633 -13.64 -17.45 1.04
N ALA A 634 -12.69 -17.04 1.88
CA ALA A 634 -11.79 -17.98 2.55
C ALA A 634 -12.54 -19.01 3.41
N GLU A 635 -13.65 -18.62 4.03
CA GLU A 635 -14.59 -19.46 4.78
C GLU A 635 -15.26 -20.55 3.93
N LYS A 636 -15.23 -20.43 2.59
CA LYS A 636 -15.74 -21.46 1.67
C LYS A 636 -14.66 -22.39 1.14
N ILE A 637 -13.38 -22.06 1.33
CA ILE A 637 -12.24 -22.82 0.77
C ILE A 637 -11.48 -23.55 1.87
N LEU A 638 -11.14 -22.85 2.95
CA LEU A 638 -10.34 -23.39 4.04
C LEU A 638 -10.96 -24.65 4.66
N PRO A 639 -12.29 -24.77 4.87
CA PRO A 639 -12.89 -26.00 5.42
C PRO A 639 -12.65 -27.24 4.57
N HIS A 640 -12.48 -27.06 3.26
CA HIS A 640 -12.17 -28.16 2.35
C HIS A 640 -10.68 -28.53 2.42
N LEU A 641 -9.79 -27.55 2.52
CA LEU A 641 -8.34 -27.78 2.66
C LEU A 641 -7.97 -28.43 4.00
N TYR A 642 -8.70 -28.08 5.06
CA TYR A 642 -8.51 -28.55 6.44
C TYR A 642 -9.57 -29.58 6.88
N SER A 643 -10.26 -30.20 5.92
CA SER A 643 -11.33 -31.17 6.22
C SER A 643 -10.79 -32.38 6.99
N LYS A 644 -11.46 -32.73 8.10
CA LYS A 644 -11.16 -33.95 8.89
C LYS A 644 -11.26 -35.24 8.07
N LYS A 645 -12.04 -35.25 6.97
CA LYS A 645 -12.11 -36.39 6.03
C LYS A 645 -10.76 -36.67 5.34
N LEU A 646 -9.80 -35.76 5.40
CA LEU A 646 -8.47 -35.90 4.82
C LEU A 646 -7.43 -36.44 5.80
N ASN A 647 -7.80 -36.67 7.07
CA ASN A 647 -6.85 -37.07 8.12
C ASN A 647 -6.27 -38.47 7.89
N GLU A 648 -7.07 -39.40 7.35
CA GLU A 648 -6.63 -40.77 7.04
C GLU A 648 -5.69 -40.84 5.82
N LEU A 649 -5.57 -39.76 5.05
CA LEU A 649 -4.78 -39.72 3.82
C LEU A 649 -3.37 -39.20 4.08
N ASN A 650 -2.38 -40.00 3.70
CA ASN A 650 -0.97 -39.61 3.73
C ASN A 650 -0.52 -38.98 2.40
N ASN A 651 0.61 -38.26 2.41
CA ASN A 651 1.24 -37.71 1.20
C ASN A 651 0.29 -36.89 0.31
N LYS A 652 -0.57 -36.06 0.93
CA LYS A 652 -1.57 -35.25 0.24
C LYS A 652 -0.95 -34.20 -0.69
N ARG A 653 -1.60 -33.92 -1.82
CA ARG A 653 -1.23 -32.92 -2.83
C ARG A 653 -2.46 -32.15 -3.30
N TYR A 654 -2.50 -30.84 -3.11
CA TYR A 654 -3.71 -30.05 -3.19
C TYR A 654 -3.79 -29.25 -4.48
N ILE A 655 -4.95 -29.33 -5.14
CA ILE A 655 -5.30 -28.55 -6.32
C ILE A 655 -6.69 -27.96 -6.11
N ILE A 656 -6.77 -26.63 -6.12
CA ILE A 656 -8.05 -25.91 -6.18
C ILE A 656 -8.45 -25.79 -7.64
N ILE A 657 -9.70 -26.12 -7.95
CA ILE A 657 -10.30 -25.95 -9.27
C ILE A 657 -11.40 -24.90 -9.11
N ASN A 658 -11.18 -23.73 -9.68
CA ASN A 658 -12.14 -22.64 -9.70
C ASN A 658 -12.81 -22.56 -11.06
N ARG A 659 -14.14 -22.76 -11.10
CA ARG A 659 -14.92 -22.82 -12.34
C ARG A 659 -15.83 -21.63 -12.49
N TYR A 660 -15.88 -21.10 -13.70
CA TYR A 660 -16.84 -20.10 -14.15
C TYR A 660 -17.44 -20.57 -15.47
N GLU A 661 -18.64 -20.11 -15.82
CA GLU A 661 -19.15 -20.31 -17.18
C GLU A 661 -18.38 -19.44 -18.18
N THR A 662 -18.36 -18.13 -17.93
CA THR A 662 -17.62 -17.11 -18.68
C THR A 662 -17.07 -16.09 -17.69
N ILE A 663 -15.95 -15.46 -18.03
CA ILE A 663 -15.28 -14.50 -17.16
C ILE A 663 -15.12 -13.18 -17.93
N ASP A 664 -15.57 -12.07 -17.33
CA ASP A 664 -15.28 -10.74 -17.86
C ASP A 664 -13.78 -10.43 -17.78
N GLU A 665 -13.21 -9.84 -18.84
CA GLU A 665 -11.77 -9.62 -18.94
C GLU A 665 -11.30 -8.58 -17.92
N GLU A 666 -12.04 -7.50 -17.71
CA GLU A 666 -11.68 -6.47 -16.73
C GLU A 666 -11.73 -7.03 -15.30
N PHE A 667 -12.78 -7.78 -14.96
CA PHE A 667 -12.87 -8.48 -13.68
C PHE A 667 -11.71 -9.46 -13.47
N PHE A 668 -11.35 -10.23 -14.52
CA PHE A 668 -10.23 -11.15 -14.46
C PHE A 668 -8.93 -10.43 -14.16
N GLU A 669 -8.65 -9.37 -14.92
CA GLU A 669 -7.40 -8.64 -14.86
C GLU A 669 -7.26 -7.82 -13.58
N ASN A 670 -8.34 -7.26 -13.06
CA ASN A 670 -8.29 -6.34 -11.92
C ASN A 670 -8.44 -7.06 -10.56
N LYS A 671 -9.19 -8.17 -10.51
CA LYS A 671 -9.53 -8.85 -9.24
C LYS A 671 -9.15 -10.33 -9.20
N LEU A 672 -9.62 -11.13 -10.16
CA LEU A 672 -9.51 -12.59 -10.05
C LEU A 672 -8.08 -13.12 -10.24
N SER A 673 -7.31 -12.58 -11.20
CA SER A 673 -5.93 -13.02 -11.48
C SER A 673 -5.03 -12.92 -10.24
N ILE A 674 -5.10 -11.78 -9.53
CA ILE A 674 -4.27 -11.56 -8.33
C ILE A 674 -4.67 -12.51 -7.20
N LEU A 675 -5.98 -12.71 -7.01
CA LEU A 675 -6.51 -13.60 -5.99
C LEU A 675 -6.08 -15.05 -6.23
N LEU A 676 -6.19 -15.57 -7.45
CA LEU A 676 -5.82 -16.95 -7.78
C LEU A 676 -4.33 -17.22 -7.54
N LYS A 677 -3.47 -16.25 -7.85
CA LYS A 677 -2.03 -16.30 -7.52
C LYS A 677 -1.82 -16.37 -6.02
N VAL A 678 -2.53 -15.55 -5.25
CA VAL A 678 -2.46 -15.54 -3.79
C VAL A 678 -2.97 -16.86 -3.21
N ARG A 679 -4.10 -17.41 -3.66
CA ARG A 679 -4.63 -18.72 -3.23
C ARG A 679 -3.61 -19.84 -3.41
N SER A 680 -2.87 -19.83 -4.52
CA SER A 680 -1.80 -20.78 -4.76
C SER A 680 -0.61 -20.60 -3.80
N MET A 681 -0.21 -19.34 -3.56
CA MET A 681 0.91 -18.98 -2.70
C MET A 681 0.65 -19.27 -1.22
N GLU A 682 -0.49 -18.83 -0.68
CA GLU A 682 -0.83 -18.94 0.73
C GLU A 682 -1.08 -20.40 1.14
N ASN A 683 -1.71 -21.19 0.26
CA ASN A 683 -2.08 -22.57 0.55
C ASN A 683 -1.08 -23.61 0.03
N PHE A 684 0.03 -23.21 -0.60
CA PHE A 684 1.02 -24.13 -1.19
C PHE A 684 0.36 -25.18 -2.09
N CYS A 685 -0.53 -24.75 -2.99
CA CYS A 685 -1.35 -25.61 -3.82
C CYS A 685 -1.31 -25.22 -5.30
N GLY A 686 -1.77 -26.13 -6.16
CA GLY A 686 -2.13 -25.78 -7.54
C GLY A 686 -3.48 -25.07 -7.56
N VAL A 687 -3.68 -24.12 -8.48
CA VAL A 687 -4.97 -23.48 -8.72
C VAL A 687 -5.25 -23.52 -10.21
N ILE A 688 -6.39 -24.10 -10.59
CA ILE A 688 -6.88 -24.16 -11.97
C ILE A 688 -8.04 -23.19 -12.08
N LEU A 689 -7.97 -22.26 -13.02
CA LEU A 689 -9.10 -21.47 -13.47
C LEU A 689 -9.64 -22.09 -14.74
N GLU A 690 -10.93 -22.42 -14.74
CA GLU A 690 -11.63 -23.01 -15.88
C GLU A 690 -12.86 -22.18 -16.26
N SER A 691 -12.95 -21.81 -17.53
CA SER A 691 -14.15 -21.19 -18.13
C SER A 691 -14.17 -21.34 -19.65
N LYS A 692 -15.25 -20.90 -20.31
CA LYS A 692 -15.35 -20.93 -21.79
C LYS A 692 -14.32 -20.04 -22.48
N ASN A 693 -13.91 -18.92 -21.86
CA ASN A 693 -13.08 -17.91 -22.52
C ASN A 693 -11.71 -17.66 -21.85
N ILE A 694 -11.57 -17.84 -20.53
CA ILE A 694 -10.30 -17.62 -19.81
C ILE A 694 -9.94 -18.85 -18.99
N ASN A 695 -8.79 -19.46 -19.28
CA ASN A 695 -8.27 -20.64 -18.58
C ASN A 695 -6.81 -20.41 -18.16
N ASN A 696 -6.48 -20.64 -16.90
CA ASN A 696 -5.12 -20.50 -16.39
C ASN A 696 -4.81 -21.55 -15.33
N CYS A 697 -3.53 -21.82 -15.14
CA CYS A 697 -3.05 -22.66 -14.06
C CYS A 697 -1.94 -21.94 -13.30
N TYR A 698 -2.05 -21.95 -11.97
CA TYR A 698 -1.09 -21.36 -11.04
C TYR A 698 -0.58 -22.44 -10.09
N GLN A 699 0.68 -22.34 -9.68
CA GLN A 699 1.22 -23.16 -8.59
C GLN A 699 2.23 -22.37 -7.75
N ALA A 700 2.50 -22.82 -6.54
CA ALA A 700 3.57 -22.26 -5.73
C ALA A 700 4.94 -22.53 -6.39
N GLY A 701 5.70 -21.48 -6.64
CA GLY A 701 7.07 -21.54 -7.11
C GLY A 701 8.04 -21.94 -5.99
N LYS A 702 9.28 -22.29 -6.34
CA LYS A 702 10.32 -22.71 -5.38
C LYS A 702 10.59 -21.66 -4.28
N ASN A 703 10.52 -20.38 -4.65
CA ASN A 703 10.70 -19.28 -3.71
C ASN A 703 9.39 -18.83 -3.06
N ARG A 704 8.33 -19.67 -3.07
CA ARG A 704 6.99 -19.36 -2.55
C ARG A 704 6.38 -18.11 -3.19
N THR A 705 6.55 -17.98 -4.50
CA THR A 705 5.91 -16.96 -5.36
C THR A 705 4.95 -17.66 -6.31
N ALA A 706 3.91 -17.00 -6.81
CA ALA A 706 3.04 -17.63 -7.81
C ALA A 706 3.82 -17.90 -9.11
N GLN A 707 3.65 -19.09 -9.66
CA GLN A 707 4.11 -19.48 -11.00
C GLN A 707 2.88 -19.65 -11.87
N VAL A 708 2.86 -19.01 -13.05
CA VAL A 708 1.85 -19.26 -14.08
C VAL A 708 2.34 -20.38 -14.99
N ILE A 709 1.56 -21.46 -15.11
CA ILE A 709 1.91 -22.64 -15.89
C ILE A 709 1.42 -22.47 -17.33
N GLU A 710 2.33 -22.70 -18.27
CA GLU A 710 2.01 -22.77 -19.69
C GLU A 710 1.38 -24.12 -20.05
N ALA A 711 0.31 -24.09 -20.85
CA ALA A 711 -0.30 -25.30 -21.38
C ALA A 711 0.48 -25.80 -22.61
N ILE A 712 0.73 -27.10 -22.68
CA ILE A 712 1.37 -27.76 -23.82
C ILE A 712 0.44 -28.83 -24.33
N ALA A 713 0.14 -28.80 -25.64
CA ALA A 713 -0.76 -29.76 -26.27
C ALA A 713 -2.11 -29.92 -25.53
N GLY A 714 -2.67 -28.80 -25.04
CA GLY A 714 -3.94 -28.77 -24.32
C GLY A 714 -3.87 -29.24 -22.86
N GLU A 715 -2.67 -29.40 -22.27
CA GLU A 715 -2.52 -29.87 -20.89
C GLU A 715 -1.60 -28.95 -20.07
N TYR A 716 -1.96 -28.70 -18.81
CA TYR A 716 -1.05 -28.15 -17.80
C TYR A 716 -0.21 -29.27 -17.17
N ARG A 717 1.10 -29.04 -17.06
CA ARG A 717 2.05 -29.97 -16.43
C ARG A 717 2.35 -29.50 -15.01
N ILE A 718 1.69 -30.10 -14.03
CA ILE A 718 1.74 -29.68 -12.62
C ILE A 718 2.83 -30.45 -11.86
N ASP A 719 3.70 -29.70 -11.17
CA ASP A 719 4.73 -30.25 -10.29
C ASP A 719 4.13 -30.49 -8.90
N LEU A 720 3.60 -31.70 -8.69
CA LEU A 720 2.96 -32.04 -7.42
C LEU A 720 3.90 -31.88 -6.21
N SER A 721 5.23 -31.88 -6.35
CA SER A 721 6.13 -31.64 -5.21
C SER A 721 5.93 -30.27 -4.55
N ARG A 722 5.32 -29.31 -5.25
CA ARG A 722 5.05 -27.94 -4.78
C ARG A 722 3.61 -27.68 -4.37
N THR A 723 2.81 -28.75 -4.31
CA THR A 723 1.37 -28.68 -4.00
C THR A 723 1.06 -29.34 -2.66
N THR A 724 1.97 -29.27 -1.69
CA THR A 724 1.86 -29.98 -0.41
C THR A 724 0.74 -29.46 0.50
N GLY A 725 0.16 -28.29 0.20
CA GLY A 725 -1.00 -27.80 0.93
C GLY A 725 -0.69 -27.31 2.35
N PRO A 726 -1.71 -27.33 3.23
CA PRO A 726 -1.58 -27.07 4.67
C PRO A 726 -0.45 -27.81 5.36
N GLU A 727 -0.11 -29.01 4.89
CA GLU A 727 0.97 -29.84 5.45
C GLU A 727 2.37 -29.21 5.33
N ALA A 728 2.57 -28.20 4.47
CA ALA A 728 3.82 -27.45 4.42
C ALA A 728 3.84 -26.22 5.34
N ILE A 729 2.66 -25.75 5.76
CA ILE A 729 2.49 -24.58 6.62
C ILE A 729 2.83 -24.99 8.05
N TRP A 730 2.14 -25.99 8.56
CA TRP A 730 2.16 -26.41 9.97
C TRP A 730 3.21 -27.47 10.24
N LYS A 731 4.46 -26.99 10.38
CA LYS A 731 5.63 -27.81 10.71
C LYS A 731 6.51 -27.03 11.67
N ASN A 732 7.27 -27.75 12.50
CA ASN A 732 8.30 -27.15 13.34
C ASN A 732 9.42 -26.62 12.45
N LYS A 733 9.54 -25.29 12.39
CA LYS A 733 10.56 -24.52 11.67
C LYS A 733 10.64 -23.13 12.29
N ASP A 734 11.64 -22.33 11.95
CA ASP A 734 11.79 -21.00 12.53
C ASP A 734 10.51 -20.16 12.38
N GLY A 735 10.00 -19.69 13.54
CA GLY A 735 8.78 -18.89 13.64
C GLY A 735 7.46 -19.66 13.41
N MET A 736 7.46 -20.98 13.30
CA MET A 736 6.25 -21.79 13.09
C MET A 736 6.29 -23.10 13.88
N ARG A 737 5.14 -23.49 14.45
CA ARG A 737 4.99 -24.78 15.15
C ARG A 737 3.92 -25.64 14.50
N ALA A 738 4.10 -26.95 14.55
CA ALA A 738 3.10 -27.90 14.06
C ALA A 738 1.82 -27.88 14.93
N SER A 739 1.97 -27.71 16.25
CA SER A 739 0.87 -27.69 17.23
C SER A 739 -0.13 -26.54 17.00
N TRP A 740 0.29 -25.44 16.40
CA TRP A 740 -0.59 -24.30 16.08
C TRP A 740 -1.71 -24.63 15.10
N ARG A 741 -1.59 -25.76 14.38
CA ARG A 741 -2.61 -26.23 13.44
C ARG A 741 -3.96 -26.41 14.12
N ASP A 742 -3.99 -26.93 15.35
CA ASP A 742 -5.25 -27.28 16.02
C ASP A 742 -6.10 -26.03 16.26
N ASN A 743 -5.49 -24.95 16.76
CA ASN A 743 -6.17 -23.67 16.97
C ASN A 743 -6.50 -22.95 15.64
N TYR A 744 -5.68 -23.12 14.60
CA TYR A 744 -6.00 -22.64 13.26
C TYR A 744 -7.24 -23.37 12.69
N GLU A 745 -7.30 -24.70 12.79
CA GLU A 745 -8.44 -25.51 12.34
C GLU A 745 -9.72 -25.17 13.12
N TRP A 746 -9.60 -24.93 14.43
CA TRP A 746 -10.72 -24.42 15.24
C TRP A 746 -11.26 -23.10 14.69
N LEU A 747 -10.38 -22.14 14.35
CA LEU A 747 -10.80 -20.85 13.82
C LEU A 747 -11.43 -20.99 12.41
N VAL A 748 -10.90 -21.89 11.57
CA VAL A 748 -11.53 -22.25 10.28
C VAL A 748 -12.95 -22.79 10.50
N ASP A 749 -13.14 -23.72 11.44
CA ASP A 749 -14.46 -24.29 11.75
C ASP A 749 -15.44 -23.22 12.28
N LYS A 750 -14.94 -22.27 13.09
CA LYS A 750 -15.75 -21.16 13.63
C LYS A 750 -16.30 -20.26 12.52
N ILE A 751 -15.42 -19.69 11.69
CA ILE A 751 -15.85 -18.73 10.64
C ILE A 751 -16.75 -19.36 9.59
N SER A 752 -16.63 -20.67 9.38
CA SER A 752 -17.44 -21.41 8.41
C SER A 752 -18.88 -21.57 8.89
N LYS A 753 -19.09 -21.75 10.19
CA LYS A 753 -20.42 -21.83 10.80
C LYS A 753 -21.08 -20.46 10.89
N GLU A 754 -20.31 -19.41 11.19
CA GLU A 754 -20.79 -18.04 11.30
C GLU A 754 -21.08 -17.42 9.92
N GLY A 755 -20.22 -17.66 8.92
CA GLY A 755 -20.42 -17.20 7.55
C GLY A 755 -21.69 -17.76 6.89
N VAL A 756 -22.13 -18.97 7.26
CA VAL A 756 -23.40 -19.57 6.82
C VAL A 756 -24.61 -18.85 7.43
N ARG A 757 -24.50 -18.30 8.65
CA ARG A 757 -25.61 -17.55 9.28
C ARG A 757 -25.80 -16.17 8.65
N ASN A 758 -24.72 -15.49 8.26
CA ASN A 758 -24.78 -14.16 7.66
C ASN A 758 -25.18 -14.16 6.17
N CYS A 759 -25.21 -15.32 5.49
CA CYS A 759 -25.67 -15.43 4.10
C CYS A 759 -27.18 -15.63 3.94
N ASN A 760 -27.93 -15.81 5.04
CA ASN A 760 -29.38 -16.09 5.04
C ASN A 760 -30.23 -14.91 5.53
N ASN A 761 -29.67 -13.70 5.64
CA ASN A 761 -30.39 -12.48 5.99
C ASN A 761 -30.46 -11.49 4.82
#